data_AF-A0AA36J0Z2-F1
#
_entry.id   AF-A0AA36J0Z2-F1
#
_cell.length_a   1.000
_cell.length_b   1.000
_cell.length_c   1.000
_cell.angle_alpha   90.00
_cell.angle_beta   90.00
_cell.angle_gamma   90.00
#
_symmetry.space_group_name_H-M   'P 1'
#
loop_
_entity.id
_entity.type
_entity.pdbx_description
1 polymer ?
#
loop_
_entity_poly.entity_id
_entity_poly.type
_entity_poly.pdbx_seq_one_letter_code
_entity_poly.pdbx_strand_id
1 'polypeptide(L)'
;EQMMYEQIIYETKGTIALITLNRPDRLNAWTPQMMEELAHAIETANDDKSVGSIVMTGAGRGFCAGADIESTFKTRIDGTDPGNDTAGGSGGVPATVDWIKLVRESKPLIAAVNGPAVGIGVTMILPFDVIVTSDAAKFGLVFVKMGIVPELASSHFLISRMGWGKASEMMLSARLYSGQEAADLGLAEHCVSSNELLDKAIAIGEQIATNPDIQLRMTKKLLTENAVEVERGRMRLTLNRPEKRNALSYEVQRLLSEALWDADNDRNVHSVILRGAGQDFCAGYDLAGAAPRDRDRNLRGASSIDDDIWQLERQQRFRMAIFDMHKPVIAQLHGRCLAGGTDIAFLSDMVIAADDAVIAFPPARDLGSLPNQMWLYHCGPQWAKRLLLTGDSITGKEAQEIGLVMKSVPADMLEAEVEGLADRLAMIDPDLLTTQKRVVNLGLELMGARTLQRLACENDARGHRAKAADTFRQNAAEKGLKEAFRERDGKFGDGRVRVNGPEIRDADGNLVEEKSAFKETYAGALDTIVVEGQYLKPKDVDSDTVLIFMHPTGTMNLLPMPNALAAAGVHCLCCGSRYPHNDTALIMEKVILDLGQYIKYAKEKLGFKKVILAGWSGGGSLSMFYQSQAEKPTITATPAGDAVDVVGAELIPADAVLQLAAHVSRAIILTEWLDASIIDESDLSKRDVDLNLYDSDNPNQPTYSDTYVGWYRAAQVARSKRIDDFVWNKLDELKKAGLPNEEFGFVVHGTMADPRWLDLNVDPNDRKGPNWCFMGDPKTVNMMPAGLARFCSLRAWLSQWSIEHSRAKGPECAGDVSVPILVIENSADDGCTPSHAKRLLACVQHDDKEFHVIDGATHYYIGQPDKMMVAVGAQSYIEWKSSEGLPPLHFAHANGFNGLTYRNLLSPLADRFHIRAWDARGHGQTSLTANPRTQRSWYRYSDDLVALLERFADEAGGPVLLAGHSMGGTTSILAAARRPDLVRGLVLLDPVMIRRNQGRLLQWMRKLGIGLGPHDLATGAERRRSVFPDRATMVEKYTGRGAFTSWPVEMIADYVEGGTRELPSGEVELTCAPAWEDKQGTILRLGTASHFLPMEFPDIARREIGGFSCELAADERAAYDAEIAALSERLEKLEAKTPAERAGVPTDEELDEAFGFFEKMTKRFARAARIFGEEMQSMDEELQQNPLGSSEANP
;
A
#
# COMPACT_ATOMS: atom_id res chain seq x y z
N GLU A 1 16.05 54.19 54.98
CA GLU A 1 15.63 54.45 56.36
C GLU A 1 14.94 53.19 56.86
N GLN A 2 15.20 52.72 58.09
CA GLN A 2 14.50 51.55 58.63
C GLN A 2 13.04 51.92 58.87
N MET A 3 12.12 51.26 58.16
CA MET A 3 10.69 51.35 58.45
C MET A 3 10.46 50.85 59.87
N MET A 4 9.93 51.69 60.77
CA MET A 4 9.44 51.22 62.07
C MET A 4 8.07 50.60 61.84
N TYR A 5 7.94 49.31 62.14
CA TYR A 5 6.67 48.60 62.05
C TYR A 5 5.76 48.97 63.24
N GLU A 6 4.52 49.36 62.96
CA GLU A 6 3.54 49.72 63.99
C GLU A 6 2.59 48.55 64.30
N GLN A 7 2.27 47.72 63.30
CA GLN A 7 1.24 46.69 63.37
C GLN A 7 1.79 45.27 63.25
N ILE A 8 3.09 45.10 62.96
CA ILE A 8 3.82 43.83 63.01
C ILE A 8 5.10 43.95 63.84
N ILE A 9 5.65 42.81 64.25
CA ILE A 9 6.99 42.70 64.83
C ILE A 9 7.83 41.86 63.86
N TYR A 10 9.04 42.31 63.56
CA TYR A 10 10.03 41.59 62.76
C TYR A 10 11.25 41.25 63.61
N GLU A 11 11.59 39.97 63.70
CA GLU A 11 12.78 39.48 64.40
C GLU A 11 13.54 38.48 63.52
N THR A 12 14.86 38.41 63.67
CA THR A 12 15.68 37.37 63.02
C THR A 12 16.15 36.38 64.06
N LYS A 13 15.83 35.09 63.89
CA LYS A 13 16.23 33.98 64.76
C LYS A 13 17.04 32.98 63.94
N GLY A 14 18.36 33.00 64.08
CA GLY A 14 19.24 32.18 63.24
C GLY A 14 19.04 32.51 61.76
N THR A 15 18.66 31.51 60.96
CA THR A 15 18.37 31.66 59.52
C THR A 15 16.89 31.98 59.23
N ILE A 16 16.09 32.31 60.25
CA ILE A 16 14.65 32.52 60.13
C ILE A 16 14.31 33.99 60.36
N ALA A 17 13.55 34.58 59.45
CA ALA A 17 12.84 35.83 59.72
C ALA A 17 11.48 35.51 60.33
N LEU A 18 11.25 35.92 61.58
CA LEU A 18 9.99 35.75 62.31
C LEU A 18 9.18 37.05 62.22
N ILE A 19 8.04 36.97 61.55
CA ILE A 19 7.07 38.06 61.42
C ILE A 19 5.88 37.76 62.33
N THR A 20 5.58 38.65 63.27
CA THR A 20 4.46 38.50 64.20
C THR A 20 3.43 39.61 63.99
N LEU A 21 2.18 39.26 63.65
CA LEU A 21 1.08 40.22 63.59
C LEU A 21 0.81 40.77 64.99
N ASN A 22 0.83 42.09 65.18
CA ASN A 22 0.91 42.70 66.51
C ASN A 22 -0.20 43.72 66.77
N ARG A 23 -1.45 43.27 66.72
CA ARG A 23 -2.63 43.98 67.24
C ARG A 23 -3.46 43.05 68.15
N PRO A 24 -2.89 42.48 69.22
CA PRO A 24 -3.51 41.40 69.99
C PRO A 24 -4.86 41.80 70.62
N ASP A 25 -5.02 43.06 71.03
CA ASP A 25 -6.26 43.59 71.60
C ASP A 25 -7.43 43.61 70.59
N ARG A 26 -7.12 43.57 69.30
CA ARG A 26 -8.08 43.51 68.18
C ARG A 26 -8.03 42.15 67.47
N LEU A 27 -7.51 41.11 68.10
CA LEU A 27 -7.32 39.78 67.49
C LEU A 27 -6.56 39.83 66.15
N ASN A 28 -5.60 40.75 66.04
CA ASN A 28 -4.80 40.95 64.83
C ASN A 28 -5.66 41.17 63.58
N ALA A 29 -6.79 41.89 63.73
CA ALA A 29 -7.60 42.30 62.59
C ALA A 29 -6.73 43.04 61.56
N TRP A 30 -6.86 42.66 60.30
CA TRP A 30 -6.01 43.10 59.21
C TRP A 30 -6.38 44.52 58.74
N THR A 31 -5.37 45.31 58.39
CA THR A 31 -5.53 46.67 57.82
C THR A 31 -4.65 46.81 56.57
N PRO A 32 -4.93 47.78 55.67
CA PRO A 32 -4.05 48.07 54.55
C PRO A 32 -2.61 48.40 54.98
N GLN A 33 -2.43 49.15 56.08
CA GLN A 33 -1.11 49.45 56.65
C GLN A 33 -0.36 48.18 57.06
N MET A 34 -1.04 47.24 57.73
CA MET A 34 -0.44 45.95 58.08
C MET A 34 0.04 45.21 56.83
N MET A 35 -0.69 45.30 55.72
CA MET A 35 -0.28 44.67 54.46
C MET A 35 0.98 45.30 53.85
N GLU A 36 1.13 46.63 53.90
CA GLU A 36 2.35 47.32 53.45
C GLU A 36 3.54 46.96 54.32
N GLU A 37 3.35 46.93 55.65
CA GLU A 37 4.39 46.52 56.60
C GLU A 37 4.82 45.05 56.37
N LEU A 38 3.86 44.15 56.14
CA LEU A 38 4.13 42.75 55.81
C LEU A 38 4.88 42.62 54.49
N ALA A 39 4.49 43.36 53.47
CA ALA A 39 5.16 43.33 52.17
C ALA A 39 6.62 43.78 52.30
N HIS A 40 6.86 44.91 52.98
CA HIS A 40 8.21 45.42 53.24
C HIS A 40 9.05 44.44 54.08
N ALA A 41 8.46 43.77 55.08
CA ALA A 41 9.14 42.76 55.89
C ALA A 41 9.57 41.53 55.08
N ILE A 42 8.72 41.05 54.17
CA ILE A 42 9.05 39.92 53.29
C ILE A 42 10.15 40.31 52.31
N GLU A 43 10.09 41.51 51.72
CA GLU A 43 11.15 42.02 50.83
C GLU A 43 12.49 42.18 51.57
N THR A 44 12.45 42.73 52.79
CA THR A 44 13.64 42.84 53.65
C THR A 44 14.27 41.46 53.92
N ALA A 45 13.44 40.45 54.23
CA ALA A 45 13.90 39.08 54.44
C ALA A 45 14.42 38.41 53.14
N ASN A 46 13.84 38.74 51.99
CA ASN A 46 14.31 38.26 50.69
C ASN A 46 15.72 38.79 50.37
N ASP A 47 15.99 40.06 50.68
CA ASP A 47 17.27 40.71 50.42
C ASP A 47 18.37 40.33 51.44
N ASP A 48 17.98 39.92 52.65
CA ASP A 48 18.92 39.49 53.68
C ASP A 48 19.44 38.06 53.43
N LYS A 49 20.69 37.95 52.98
CA LYS A 49 21.35 36.65 52.69
C LYS A 49 21.50 35.74 53.92
N SER A 50 21.37 36.25 55.13
CA SER A 50 21.42 35.44 56.36
C SER A 50 20.11 34.70 56.64
N VAL A 51 19.01 35.13 56.03
CA VAL A 51 17.69 34.51 56.14
C VAL A 51 17.51 33.48 55.02
N GLY A 52 17.12 32.24 55.37
CA GLY A 52 16.80 31.17 54.42
C GLY A 52 15.30 30.85 54.30
N SER A 53 14.49 31.24 55.29
CA SER A 53 13.02 31.11 55.26
C SER A 53 12.35 32.11 56.20
N ILE A 54 11.04 32.31 56.03
CA ILE A 54 10.24 33.28 56.76
C ILE A 54 9.13 32.52 57.52
N VAL A 55 8.93 32.80 58.81
CA VAL A 55 7.83 32.27 59.63
C VAL A 55 6.92 33.41 60.02
N MET A 56 5.60 33.24 59.85
CA MET A 56 4.59 34.23 60.22
C MET A 56 3.65 33.69 61.30
N THR A 57 3.42 34.45 62.37
CA THR A 57 2.51 34.11 63.48
C THR A 57 1.71 35.33 63.96
N GLY A 58 0.77 35.16 64.89
CA GLY A 58 0.02 36.24 65.52
C GLY A 58 0.35 36.42 67.00
N ALA A 59 0.42 37.67 67.47
CA ALA A 59 0.57 37.97 68.89
C ALA A 59 -0.73 37.69 69.65
N GLY A 60 -0.62 37.19 70.89
CA GLY A 60 -1.76 36.95 71.78
C GLY A 60 -2.61 35.75 71.38
N ARG A 61 -3.93 35.87 71.59
CA ARG A 61 -4.89 34.73 71.53
C ARG A 61 -5.41 34.39 70.12
N GLY A 62 -4.93 35.05 69.07
CA GLY A 62 -5.44 34.86 67.71
C GLY A 62 -4.38 35.10 66.64
N PHE A 63 -4.58 34.49 65.47
CA PHE A 63 -3.72 34.70 64.32
C PHE A 63 -4.14 35.98 63.58
N CYS A 64 -5.34 36.00 63.01
CA CYS A 64 -5.95 37.18 62.38
C CYS A 64 -7.47 36.98 62.23
N ALA A 65 -8.28 37.85 62.86
CA ALA A 65 -9.74 37.73 62.87
C ALA A 65 -10.45 38.23 61.59
N GLY A 66 -9.70 38.58 60.54
CA GLY A 66 -10.24 39.14 59.29
C GLY A 66 -9.98 40.63 59.14
N ALA A 67 -10.58 41.25 58.11
CA ALA A 67 -10.39 42.67 57.83
C ALA A 67 -11.03 43.54 58.92
N ASP A 68 -10.33 44.59 59.32
CA ASP A 68 -10.79 45.55 60.34
C ASP A 68 -12.00 46.35 59.82
N ILE A 69 -13.04 46.43 60.66
CA ILE A 69 -14.33 47.01 60.29
C ILE A 69 -14.22 48.51 60.00
N GLU A 70 -13.43 49.25 60.78
CA GLU A 70 -13.34 50.70 60.66
C GLU A 70 -12.41 51.11 59.52
N SER A 71 -11.26 50.46 59.37
CA SER A 71 -10.29 50.83 58.33
C SER A 71 -10.62 50.28 56.95
N THR A 72 -11.42 49.22 56.84
CA THR A 72 -11.64 48.51 55.57
C THR A 72 -13.12 48.47 55.16
N PHE A 73 -14.05 48.10 56.04
CA PHE A 73 -15.47 48.02 55.66
C PHE A 73 -16.15 49.38 55.60
N LYS A 74 -15.90 50.24 56.59
CA LYS A 74 -16.52 51.58 56.65
C LYS A 74 -16.02 52.50 55.54
N THR A 75 -14.72 52.49 55.26
CA THR A 75 -14.09 53.26 54.15
C THR A 75 -14.63 52.87 52.77
N ARG A 76 -14.95 51.58 52.55
CA ARG A 76 -15.60 51.08 51.33
C ARG A 76 -17.06 51.50 51.21
N ILE A 77 -17.81 51.48 52.31
CA ILE A 77 -19.19 52.00 52.35
C ILE A 77 -19.21 53.51 52.06
N ASP A 78 -18.21 54.24 52.53
CA ASP A 78 -18.05 55.68 52.33
C ASP A 78 -17.47 56.06 50.95
N GLY A 79 -17.25 55.07 50.05
CA GLY A 79 -16.85 55.28 48.66
C GLY A 79 -15.35 55.52 48.43
N THR A 80 -14.52 55.29 49.44
CA THR A 80 -13.06 55.42 49.40
C THR A 80 -12.41 54.06 49.58
N ASP A 81 -12.10 53.37 48.47
CA ASP A 81 -11.32 52.13 48.51
C ASP A 81 -9.82 52.47 48.53
N PRO A 82 -9.04 52.03 49.54
CA PRO A 82 -7.58 52.18 49.55
C PRO A 82 -6.89 51.65 48.28
N GLY A 83 -7.51 50.68 47.58
CA GLY A 83 -7.01 50.11 46.32
C GLY A 83 -7.38 50.89 45.05
N ASN A 84 -8.21 51.95 45.12
CA ASN A 84 -8.70 52.74 43.98
C ASN A 84 -9.37 51.94 42.84
N ASP A 85 -9.77 50.69 43.09
CA ASP A 85 -10.47 49.83 42.13
C ASP A 85 -11.39 48.85 42.88
N THR A 86 -12.65 49.24 43.04
CA THR A 86 -13.69 48.38 43.61
C THR A 86 -14.12 47.25 42.67
N ALA A 87 -13.80 47.33 41.37
CA ALA A 87 -14.15 46.32 40.37
C ALA A 87 -13.11 45.19 40.27
N GLY A 88 -11.84 45.46 40.61
CA GLY A 88 -10.71 44.53 40.52
C GLY A 88 -10.60 43.47 41.62
N GLY A 89 -11.44 43.52 42.67
CA GLY A 89 -11.53 42.44 43.66
C GLY A 89 -10.32 42.29 44.61
N SER A 90 -9.54 43.35 44.83
CA SER A 90 -8.30 43.34 45.63
C SER A 90 -8.48 43.16 47.14
N GLY A 91 -9.71 43.06 47.66
CA GLY A 91 -9.96 42.89 49.10
C GLY A 91 -9.54 44.08 49.99
N GLY A 92 -9.14 45.20 49.39
CA GLY A 92 -8.70 46.42 50.09
C GLY A 92 -7.19 46.47 50.27
N VAL A 93 -6.47 45.52 49.65
CA VAL A 93 -5.01 45.50 49.57
C VAL A 93 -4.56 46.74 48.78
N PRO A 94 -3.53 47.47 49.24
CA PRO A 94 -2.98 48.62 48.53
C PRO A 94 -2.58 48.26 47.09
N ALA A 95 -2.85 49.15 46.13
CA ALA A 95 -2.56 48.91 44.71
C ALA A 95 -1.07 48.67 44.40
N THR A 96 -0.18 49.08 45.31
CA THR A 96 1.27 48.86 45.25
C THR A 96 1.69 47.45 45.65
N VAL A 97 0.80 46.64 46.23
CA VAL A 97 1.13 45.32 46.79
C VAL A 97 0.39 44.22 46.03
N ASP A 98 1.11 43.48 45.19
CA ASP A 98 0.65 42.20 44.67
C ASP A 98 1.04 41.08 45.64
N TRP A 99 0.15 40.80 46.60
CA TRP A 99 0.41 39.85 47.67
C TRP A 99 0.73 38.44 47.15
N ILE A 100 0.00 37.98 46.13
CA ILE A 100 0.17 36.62 45.61
C ILE A 100 1.51 36.47 44.91
N LYS A 101 1.87 37.44 44.07
CA LYS A 101 3.18 37.46 43.42
C LYS A 101 4.30 37.56 44.44
N LEU A 102 4.20 38.46 45.43
CA LEU A 102 5.21 38.64 46.46
C LEU A 102 5.45 37.34 47.25
N VAL A 103 4.37 36.69 47.70
CA VAL A 103 4.50 35.40 48.40
C VAL A 103 5.12 34.35 47.49
N ARG A 104 4.74 34.26 46.21
CA ARG A 104 5.30 33.27 45.27
C ARG A 104 6.78 33.50 44.97
N GLU A 105 7.24 34.75 44.91
CA GLU A 105 8.63 35.11 44.59
C GLU A 105 9.55 35.18 45.83
N SER A 106 8.97 35.15 47.02
CA SER A 106 9.70 35.19 48.29
C SER A 106 10.46 33.89 48.59
N LYS A 107 11.38 33.98 49.55
CA LYS A 107 11.93 32.83 50.26
C LYS A 107 10.80 31.98 50.87
N PRO A 108 11.03 30.69 51.17
CA PRO A 108 9.98 29.83 51.72
C PRO A 108 9.29 30.45 52.94
N LEU A 109 7.96 30.53 52.91
CA LEU A 109 7.09 31.13 53.92
C LEU A 109 6.28 30.06 54.64
N ILE A 110 6.32 30.08 55.98
CA ILE A 110 5.63 29.15 56.85
C ILE A 110 4.65 29.94 57.73
N ALA A 111 3.36 29.58 57.71
CA ALA A 111 2.37 30.13 58.62
C ALA A 111 2.32 29.28 59.90
N ALA A 112 2.35 29.93 61.06
CA ALA A 112 2.14 29.35 62.37
C ALA A 112 0.83 29.92 62.96
N VAL A 113 -0.28 29.23 62.71
CA VAL A 113 -1.63 29.73 63.05
C VAL A 113 -1.98 29.40 64.51
N ASN A 114 -1.79 30.37 65.40
CA ASN A 114 -1.89 30.24 66.86
C ASN A 114 -3.30 30.34 67.45
N GLY A 115 -4.28 30.80 66.68
CA GLY A 115 -5.65 30.99 67.16
C GLY A 115 -6.61 31.29 66.00
N PRO A 116 -7.71 32.03 66.21
CA PRO A 116 -8.65 32.35 65.14
C PRO A 116 -7.98 32.98 63.91
N ALA A 117 -8.27 32.41 62.74
CA ALA A 117 -7.91 32.87 61.40
C ALA A 117 -9.21 32.93 60.57
N VAL A 118 -9.69 34.13 60.26
CA VAL A 118 -11.00 34.32 59.61
C VAL A 118 -10.88 35.29 58.43
N GLY A 119 -11.59 35.01 57.32
CA GLY A 119 -11.57 35.85 56.12
C GLY A 119 -10.14 36.02 55.58
N ILE A 120 -9.66 37.27 55.49
CA ILE A 120 -8.29 37.57 55.06
C ILE A 120 -7.21 36.92 55.93
N GLY A 121 -7.50 36.62 57.21
CA GLY A 121 -6.59 35.87 58.06
C GLY A 121 -6.33 34.44 57.59
N VAL A 122 -7.24 33.87 56.79
CA VAL A 122 -7.03 32.58 56.09
C VAL A 122 -6.51 32.83 54.68
N THR A 123 -7.14 33.72 53.90
CA THR A 123 -6.81 33.87 52.48
C THR A 123 -5.39 34.38 52.25
N MET A 124 -4.87 35.21 53.15
CA MET A 124 -3.50 35.73 53.10
C MET A 124 -2.44 34.62 53.19
N ILE A 125 -2.71 33.54 53.92
CA ILE A 125 -1.75 32.45 54.15
C ILE A 125 -1.93 31.25 53.23
N LEU A 126 -3.05 31.15 52.50
CA LEU A 126 -3.25 30.10 51.51
C LEU A 126 -2.09 29.94 50.49
N PRO A 127 -1.45 31.01 49.99
CA PRO A 127 -0.30 30.88 49.08
C PRO A 127 1.04 30.54 49.76
N PHE A 128 1.09 30.37 51.08
CA PHE A 128 2.35 30.08 51.79
C PHE A 128 2.86 28.67 51.45
N ASP A 129 4.10 28.35 51.75
CA ASP A 129 4.67 27.03 51.40
C ASP A 129 4.22 25.95 52.39
N VAL A 130 4.09 26.30 53.68
CA VAL A 130 3.62 25.41 54.75
C VAL A 130 2.72 26.16 55.71
N ILE A 131 1.63 25.53 56.15
CA ILE A 131 0.74 26.00 57.20
C ILE A 131 0.79 25.00 58.36
N VAL A 132 1.33 25.44 59.49
CA VAL A 132 1.28 24.75 60.78
C VAL A 132 0.19 25.39 61.61
N THR A 133 -0.69 24.59 62.19
CA THR A 133 -1.79 25.07 63.01
C THR A 133 -1.76 24.51 64.43
N SER A 134 -2.28 25.28 65.37
CA SER A 134 -2.48 24.86 66.76
C SER A 134 -3.84 24.16 66.93
N ASP A 135 -3.91 23.23 67.89
CA ASP A 135 -5.16 22.64 68.38
C ASP A 135 -6.22 23.67 68.86
N ALA A 136 -5.78 24.85 69.28
CA ALA A 136 -6.64 25.97 69.66
C ALA A 136 -7.11 26.83 68.47
N ALA A 137 -6.56 26.63 67.27
CA ALA A 137 -6.88 27.43 66.09
C ALA A 137 -8.31 27.19 65.58
N LYS A 138 -8.86 28.22 64.94
CA LYS A 138 -10.17 28.19 64.28
C LYS A 138 -10.08 28.88 62.93
N PHE A 139 -10.39 28.16 61.84
CA PHE A 139 -10.41 28.69 60.48
C PHE A 139 -11.84 29.01 60.04
N GLY A 140 -12.05 30.14 59.36
CA GLY A 140 -13.37 30.48 58.83
C GLY A 140 -13.34 31.39 57.60
N LEU A 141 -14.00 31.00 56.52
CA LEU A 141 -14.20 31.82 55.32
C LEU A 141 -15.65 32.32 55.29
N VAL A 142 -15.93 33.39 56.03
CA VAL A 142 -17.30 33.86 56.30
C VAL A 142 -17.87 34.81 55.23
N PHE A 143 -17.28 34.83 54.03
CA PHE A 143 -17.61 35.77 52.96
C PHE A 143 -19.10 35.81 52.60
N VAL A 144 -19.73 34.64 52.41
CA VAL A 144 -21.16 34.54 52.06
C VAL A 144 -22.09 35.06 53.17
N LYS A 145 -21.68 34.98 54.44
CA LYS A 145 -22.44 35.57 55.57
C LYS A 145 -22.34 37.09 55.59
N MET A 146 -21.28 37.64 54.98
CA MET A 146 -21.01 39.07 54.88
C MET A 146 -21.44 39.66 53.52
N GLY A 147 -22.04 38.86 52.63
CA GLY A 147 -22.49 39.31 51.31
C GLY A 147 -21.36 39.65 50.33
N ILE A 148 -20.16 39.13 50.56
CA ILE A 148 -18.97 39.35 49.73
C ILE A 148 -18.44 38.02 49.19
N VAL A 149 -17.58 38.07 48.18
CA VAL A 149 -16.92 36.90 47.61
C VAL A 149 -15.48 36.77 48.14
N PRO A 150 -14.88 35.57 48.12
CA PRO A 150 -13.49 35.38 48.53
C PRO A 150 -12.50 36.18 47.66
N GLU A 151 -11.47 36.75 48.28
CA GLU A 151 -10.43 37.59 47.66
C GLU A 151 -9.05 36.90 47.60
N LEU A 152 -7.99 37.57 47.13
CA LEU A 152 -6.61 37.05 47.10
C LEU A 152 -6.46 35.69 46.40
N ALA A 153 -7.17 35.48 45.28
CA ALA A 153 -7.24 34.21 44.56
C ALA A 153 -7.57 33.00 45.45
N SER A 154 -8.24 33.23 46.59
CA SER A 154 -8.51 32.18 47.58
C SER A 154 -9.46 31.11 47.07
N SER A 155 -10.33 31.43 46.10
CA SER A 155 -11.11 30.42 45.38
C SER A 155 -10.22 29.40 44.68
N HIS A 156 -9.06 29.81 44.15
CA HIS A 156 -8.08 28.90 43.55
C HIS A 156 -7.25 28.17 44.62
N PHE A 157 -6.56 28.90 45.50
CA PHE A 157 -5.62 28.27 46.43
C PHE A 157 -6.27 27.38 47.49
N LEU A 158 -7.51 27.67 47.90
CA LEU A 158 -8.23 26.81 48.83
C LEU A 158 -8.52 25.45 48.20
N ILE A 159 -8.97 25.43 46.94
CA ILE A 159 -9.21 24.19 46.19
C ILE A 159 -7.90 23.41 46.03
N SER A 160 -6.81 24.09 45.71
CA SER A 160 -5.50 23.44 45.54
C SER A 160 -4.97 22.78 46.83
N ARG A 161 -5.34 23.28 48.01
CA ARG A 161 -4.95 22.69 49.30
C ARG A 161 -5.85 21.54 49.75
N MET A 162 -7.15 21.80 49.84
CA MET A 162 -8.10 20.89 50.50
C MET A 162 -9.05 20.17 49.52
N GLY A 163 -8.88 20.38 48.22
CA GLY A 163 -9.73 19.82 47.17
C GLY A 163 -11.10 20.50 47.08
N TRP A 164 -11.73 20.38 45.91
CA TRP A 164 -12.97 21.12 45.60
C TRP A 164 -14.09 20.91 46.62
N GLY A 165 -14.41 19.65 46.97
CA GLY A 165 -15.55 19.36 47.85
C GLY A 165 -15.44 20.02 49.23
N LYS A 166 -14.25 20.02 49.83
CA LYS A 166 -14.00 20.62 51.15
C LYS A 166 -13.87 22.13 51.08
N ALA A 167 -13.22 22.65 50.03
CA ALA A 167 -13.19 24.07 49.75
C ALA A 167 -14.60 24.65 49.55
N SER A 168 -15.44 23.98 48.76
CA SER A 168 -16.82 24.37 48.50
C SER A 168 -17.68 24.30 49.76
N GLU A 169 -17.59 23.21 50.55
CA GLU A 169 -18.26 23.11 51.85
C GLU A 169 -17.85 24.26 52.79
N MET A 170 -16.55 24.54 52.90
CA MET A 170 -16.03 25.59 53.76
C MET A 170 -16.49 26.99 53.32
N MET A 171 -16.44 27.29 52.03
CA MET A 171 -16.84 28.59 51.48
C MET A 171 -18.36 28.81 51.52
N LEU A 172 -19.16 27.77 51.25
CA LEU A 172 -20.62 27.89 51.18
C LEU A 172 -21.28 27.78 52.57
N SER A 173 -20.74 26.95 53.47
CA SER A 173 -21.28 26.83 54.84
C SER A 173 -20.89 28.02 55.72
N ALA A 174 -19.76 28.67 55.42
CA ALA A 174 -19.16 29.71 56.25
C ALA A 174 -19.08 29.31 57.75
N ARG A 175 -18.88 28.01 58.03
CA ARG A 175 -18.69 27.51 59.40
C ARG A 175 -17.23 27.64 59.82
N LEU A 176 -16.99 27.55 61.13
CA LEU A 176 -15.64 27.47 61.66
C LEU A 176 -15.15 26.01 61.67
N TYR A 177 -13.88 25.83 61.35
CA TYR A 177 -13.15 24.57 61.38
C TYR A 177 -12.07 24.65 62.46
N SER A 178 -11.90 23.62 63.27
CA SER A 178 -10.78 23.53 64.21
C SER A 178 -9.43 23.41 63.49
N GLY A 179 -8.32 23.69 64.18
CA GLY A 179 -6.98 23.44 63.66
C GLY A 179 -6.78 21.98 63.24
N GLN A 180 -7.28 21.03 64.03
CA GLN A 180 -7.22 19.61 63.66
C GLN A 180 -8.04 19.31 62.40
N GLU A 181 -9.28 19.82 62.29
CA GLU A 181 -10.06 19.66 61.05
C GLU A 181 -9.36 20.30 59.85
N ALA A 182 -8.72 21.46 60.03
CA ALA A 182 -7.96 22.10 58.96
C ALA A 182 -6.81 21.20 58.47
N ALA A 183 -6.09 20.56 59.39
CA ALA A 183 -5.04 19.61 59.02
C ALA A 183 -5.58 18.33 58.36
N ASP A 184 -6.62 17.74 58.94
CA ASP A 184 -7.25 16.50 58.44
C ASP A 184 -7.85 16.68 57.04
N LEU A 185 -8.27 17.90 56.70
CA LEU A 185 -8.84 18.26 55.41
C LEU A 185 -7.80 18.76 54.39
N GLY A 186 -6.52 18.80 54.75
CA GLY A 186 -5.44 19.22 53.86
C GLY A 186 -5.28 20.74 53.73
N LEU A 187 -5.92 21.55 54.58
CA LEU A 187 -5.68 23.00 54.63
C LEU A 187 -4.30 23.33 55.23
N ALA A 188 -3.88 22.55 56.23
CA ALA A 188 -2.64 22.70 56.96
C ALA A 188 -1.87 21.38 56.96
N GLU A 189 -0.54 21.42 56.82
CA GLU A 189 0.28 20.21 56.78
C GLU A 189 0.49 19.59 58.17
N HIS A 190 0.37 20.41 59.23
CA HIS A 190 0.64 19.99 60.59
C HIS A 190 -0.34 20.62 61.59
N CYS A 191 -0.86 19.83 62.52
CA CYS A 191 -1.54 20.29 63.72
C CYS A 191 -0.73 19.87 64.95
N VAL A 192 -0.38 20.83 65.82
CA VAL A 192 0.37 20.59 67.06
C VAL A 192 -0.30 21.29 68.24
N SER A 193 0.14 20.98 69.46
CA SER A 193 -0.36 21.71 70.63
C SER A 193 0.05 23.19 70.55
N SER A 194 -0.79 24.07 71.09
CA SER A 194 -0.55 25.53 71.12
C SER A 194 0.86 25.92 71.60
N ASN A 195 1.44 25.13 72.51
CA ASN A 195 2.73 25.38 73.15
C ASN A 195 3.91 25.03 72.23
N GLU A 196 3.70 24.13 71.26
CA GLU A 196 4.72 23.60 70.36
C GLU A 196 4.67 24.24 68.96
N LEU A 197 3.65 25.06 68.69
CA LEU A 197 3.37 25.62 67.37
C LEU A 197 4.55 26.38 66.77
N LEU A 198 5.09 27.34 67.53
CA LEU A 198 6.15 28.20 67.01
C LEU A 198 7.45 27.42 66.82
N ASP A 199 7.79 26.53 67.77
CA ASP A 199 8.96 25.66 67.69
C ASP A 199 8.85 24.73 66.48
N LYS A 200 7.66 24.17 66.21
CA LYS A 200 7.42 23.32 65.05
C LYS A 200 7.58 24.08 63.73
N ALA A 201 7.02 25.28 63.63
CA ALA A 201 7.13 26.11 62.43
C ALA A 201 8.57 26.57 62.17
N ILE A 202 9.29 26.96 63.22
CA ILE A 202 10.72 27.32 63.14
C ILE A 202 11.54 26.11 62.70
N ALA A 203 11.33 24.91 63.29
CA ALA A 203 12.07 23.72 62.91
C ALA A 203 11.87 23.34 61.43
N ILE A 204 10.65 23.49 60.90
CA ILE A 204 10.36 23.29 59.47
C ILE A 204 11.09 24.34 58.62
N GLY A 205 11.02 25.61 59.03
CA GLY A 205 11.75 26.70 58.38
C GLY A 205 13.25 26.45 58.34
N GLU A 206 13.86 26.05 59.47
CA GLU A 206 15.29 25.75 59.57
C GLU A 206 15.68 24.59 58.66
N GLN A 207 14.86 23.53 58.63
CA GLN A 207 15.07 22.40 57.73
C GLN A 207 15.08 22.86 56.26
N ILE A 208 14.12 23.70 55.85
CA ILE A 208 14.04 24.23 54.49
C ILE A 208 15.23 25.15 54.21
N ALA A 209 15.58 26.04 55.14
CA ALA A 209 16.65 27.03 55.05
C ALA A 209 18.06 26.42 54.92
N THR A 210 18.24 25.12 55.20
CA THR A 210 19.51 24.42 54.90
C THR A 210 19.79 24.29 53.41
N ASN A 211 18.77 24.44 52.56
CA ASN A 211 18.91 24.32 51.11
C ASN A 211 19.29 25.67 50.47
N PRO A 212 19.91 25.66 49.28
CA PRO A 212 20.25 26.89 48.56
C PRO A 212 19.02 27.76 48.21
N ASP A 213 19.03 29.02 48.65
CA ASP A 213 17.95 30.02 48.47
C ASP A 213 17.46 30.14 47.02
N ILE A 214 18.37 30.32 46.06
CA ILE A 214 18.01 30.49 44.64
C ILE A 214 17.21 29.27 44.14
N GLN A 215 17.64 28.06 44.49
CA GLN A 215 17.01 26.81 44.07
C GLN A 215 15.65 26.62 44.75
N LEU A 216 15.50 27.01 46.02
CA LEU A 216 14.21 27.00 46.71
C LEU A 216 13.20 27.93 46.02
N ARG A 217 13.61 29.16 45.69
CA ARG A 217 12.78 30.13 44.98
C ARG A 217 12.44 29.69 43.55
N MET A 218 13.39 29.09 42.83
CA MET A 218 13.13 28.48 41.52
C MET A 218 12.15 27.31 41.62
N THR A 219 12.31 26.44 42.62
CA THR A 219 11.41 25.29 42.85
C THR A 219 9.99 25.77 43.17
N LYS A 220 9.85 26.78 44.03
CA LYS A 220 8.58 27.41 44.37
C LYS A 220 7.90 28.03 43.16
N LYS A 221 8.68 28.70 42.30
CA LYS A 221 8.21 29.22 41.01
C LYS A 221 7.72 28.10 40.10
N LEU A 222 8.48 27.02 39.93
CA LEU A 222 8.11 25.87 39.09
C LEU A 222 6.86 25.15 39.60
N LEU A 223 6.76 24.87 40.91
CA LEU A 223 5.58 24.25 41.51
C LEU A 223 4.31 25.08 41.26
N THR A 224 4.47 26.40 41.21
CA THR A 224 3.39 27.34 40.92
C THR A 224 3.03 27.38 39.43
N GLU A 225 4.02 27.34 38.54
CA GLU A 225 3.82 27.34 37.08
C GLU A 225 3.20 26.02 36.58
N ASN A 226 3.39 24.90 37.28
CA ASN A 226 2.97 23.56 36.86
C ASN A 226 1.51 23.17 37.16
N ALA A 227 0.63 24.09 37.63
CA ALA A 227 -0.71 23.74 38.13
C ALA A 227 -1.84 23.67 37.06
N VAL A 228 -1.71 24.36 35.92
CA VAL A 228 -2.49 24.19 34.67
C VAL A 228 -1.60 24.77 33.57
N GLU A 229 -1.23 23.96 32.57
CA GLU A 229 -0.33 24.42 31.52
C GLU A 229 -1.14 25.00 30.35
N VAL A 230 -1.32 26.32 30.34
CA VAL A 230 -1.67 27.08 29.13
C VAL A 230 -0.37 27.59 28.53
N GLU A 231 0.11 26.94 27.49
CA GLU A 231 1.36 27.28 26.82
C GLU A 231 1.06 27.61 25.36
N ARG A 232 1.49 28.77 24.85
CA ARG A 232 1.37 29.15 23.41
C ARG A 232 -0.01 28.83 22.79
N GLY A 233 -1.12 29.11 23.48
CA GLY A 233 -2.46 28.91 22.92
C GLY A 233 -3.10 27.53 23.16
N ARG A 234 -2.45 26.59 23.84
CA ARG A 234 -3.02 25.24 24.13
C ARG A 234 -3.13 24.99 25.63
N MET A 235 -4.23 24.37 26.06
CA MET A 235 -4.45 23.96 27.44
C MET A 235 -4.40 22.44 27.56
N ARG A 236 -3.60 21.91 28.49
CA ARG A 236 -3.55 20.46 28.78
C ARG A 236 -4.47 20.10 29.93
N LEU A 237 -5.45 19.23 29.68
CA LEU A 237 -6.31 18.60 30.68
C LEU A 237 -5.91 17.15 30.88
N THR A 238 -5.41 16.82 32.07
CA THR A 238 -4.93 15.47 32.39
C THR A 238 -5.85 14.80 33.41
N LEU A 239 -6.45 13.67 33.04
CA LEU A 239 -7.11 12.78 34.00
C LEU A 239 -6.04 12.19 34.93
N ASN A 240 -6.09 12.54 36.21
CA ASN A 240 -5.00 12.23 37.14
C ASN A 240 -5.45 11.33 38.30
N ARG A 241 -5.84 10.10 37.98
CA ARG A 241 -6.07 9.01 38.94
C ARG A 241 -5.39 7.72 38.46
N PRO A 242 -4.08 7.73 38.17
CA PRO A 242 -3.38 6.61 37.55
C PRO A 242 -3.49 5.31 38.36
N GLU A 243 -3.56 5.38 39.69
CA GLU A 243 -3.75 4.26 40.61
C GLU A 243 -5.12 3.58 40.46
N LYS A 244 -6.09 4.28 39.87
CA LYS A 244 -7.41 3.76 39.47
C LYS A 244 -7.56 3.72 37.94
N ARG A 245 -6.45 3.80 37.19
CA ARG A 245 -6.43 3.83 35.72
C ARG A 245 -7.36 4.89 35.14
N ASN A 246 -7.38 6.07 35.77
CA ASN A 246 -8.15 7.25 35.37
C ASN A 246 -9.66 7.01 35.27
N ALA A 247 -10.21 6.09 36.07
CA ALA A 247 -11.64 5.80 36.07
C ALA A 247 -12.51 7.03 36.39
N LEU A 248 -13.60 7.20 35.63
CA LEU A 248 -14.52 8.33 35.68
C LEU A 248 -15.52 8.18 36.83
N SER A 249 -15.21 8.79 37.97
CA SER A 249 -16.19 9.05 39.01
C SER A 249 -17.07 10.24 38.64
N TYR A 250 -18.21 10.39 39.32
CA TYR A 250 -19.08 11.57 39.15
C TYR A 250 -18.30 12.88 39.33
N GLU A 251 -17.42 12.94 40.33
CA GLU A 251 -16.64 14.13 40.64
C GLU A 251 -15.61 14.45 39.56
N VAL A 252 -14.92 13.44 39.02
CA VAL A 252 -13.98 13.63 37.91
C VAL A 252 -14.68 14.18 36.67
N GLN A 253 -15.88 13.68 36.36
CA GLN A 253 -16.66 14.17 35.22
C GLN A 253 -17.12 15.62 35.42
N ARG A 254 -17.55 15.97 36.64
CA ARG A 254 -17.93 17.36 36.98
C ARG A 254 -16.73 18.31 36.84
N LEU A 255 -15.59 17.94 37.41
CA LEU A 255 -14.35 18.73 37.33
C LEU A 255 -13.84 18.86 35.90
N LEU A 256 -13.91 17.79 35.11
CA LEU A 256 -13.58 17.84 33.68
C LEU A 256 -14.47 18.86 32.94
N SER A 257 -15.79 18.81 33.18
CA SER A 257 -16.73 19.75 32.57
C SER A 257 -16.42 21.19 32.96
N GLU A 258 -16.12 21.47 34.23
CA GLU A 258 -15.77 22.81 34.69
C GLU A 258 -14.48 23.31 34.04
N ALA A 259 -13.44 22.48 34.00
CA ALA A 259 -12.17 22.83 33.36
C ALA A 259 -12.30 23.11 31.86
N LEU A 260 -13.20 22.38 31.16
CA LEU A 260 -13.49 22.63 29.73
C LEU A 260 -14.20 23.98 29.53
N TRP A 261 -15.13 24.35 30.40
CA TRP A 261 -15.80 25.65 30.32
C TRP A 261 -14.87 26.81 30.69
N ASP A 262 -13.97 26.61 31.65
CA ASP A 262 -12.91 27.57 31.95
C ASP A 262 -11.97 27.76 30.74
N ALA A 263 -11.58 26.66 30.09
CA ALA A 263 -10.80 26.69 28.84
C ALA A 263 -11.54 27.45 27.73
N ASP A 264 -12.85 27.26 27.61
CA ASP A 264 -13.68 27.94 26.61
C ASP A 264 -13.74 29.45 26.85
N ASN A 265 -13.79 29.85 28.12
CA ASN A 265 -13.85 31.26 28.52
C ASN A 265 -12.50 31.99 28.43
N ASP A 266 -11.36 31.29 28.57
CA ASP A 266 -10.03 31.90 28.52
C ASP A 266 -9.60 32.26 27.09
N ARG A 267 -9.58 33.55 26.76
CA ARG A 267 -9.20 34.04 25.42
C ARG A 267 -7.79 33.68 24.98
N ASN A 268 -6.90 33.27 25.89
CA ASN A 268 -5.55 32.82 25.55
C ASN A 268 -5.51 31.34 25.16
N VAL A 269 -6.60 30.60 25.33
CA VAL A 269 -6.73 29.21 24.90
C VAL A 269 -7.37 29.17 23.52
N HIS A 270 -6.72 28.48 22.60
CA HIS A 270 -7.19 28.21 21.24
C HIS A 270 -7.69 26.77 21.11
N SER A 271 -7.07 25.82 21.81
CA SER A 271 -7.47 24.41 21.82
C SER A 271 -7.12 23.71 23.14
N VAL A 272 -7.77 22.57 23.39
CA VAL A 272 -7.57 21.75 24.59
C VAL A 272 -7.03 20.37 24.20
N ILE A 273 -6.03 19.88 24.92
CA ILE A 273 -5.53 18.50 24.83
C ILE A 273 -6.06 17.72 26.04
N LEU A 274 -6.86 16.69 25.81
CA LEU A 274 -7.35 15.77 26.83
C LEU A 274 -6.49 14.50 26.85
N ARG A 275 -5.83 14.22 27.98
CA ARG A 275 -4.93 13.07 28.16
C ARG A 275 -5.13 12.38 29.51
N GLY A 276 -4.60 11.16 29.67
CA GLY A 276 -4.56 10.44 30.94
C GLY A 276 -3.16 10.43 31.57
N ALA A 277 -3.08 10.42 32.89
CA ALA A 277 -1.83 10.19 33.61
C ALA A 277 -1.53 8.68 33.75
N GLY A 278 -0.25 8.30 33.71
CA GLY A 278 0.16 6.91 33.92
C GLY A 278 -0.09 6.01 32.70
N GLN A 279 -0.38 4.74 32.94
CA GLN A 279 -0.36 3.69 31.90
C GLN A 279 -1.54 3.75 30.91
N ASP A 280 -2.71 4.24 31.33
CA ASP A 280 -3.93 4.15 30.55
C ASP A 280 -4.54 5.54 30.37
N PHE A 281 -5.12 5.84 29.21
CA PHE A 281 -5.95 7.03 29.01
C PHE A 281 -7.11 7.05 30.01
N CYS A 282 -7.98 6.03 29.96
CA CYS A 282 -9.09 5.86 30.90
C CYS A 282 -9.68 4.44 30.82
N ALA A 283 -9.77 3.75 31.96
CA ALA A 283 -10.34 2.40 32.06
C ALA A 283 -11.88 2.34 32.12
N GLY A 284 -12.57 3.48 32.13
CA GLY A 284 -14.03 3.56 32.10
C GLY A 284 -14.66 4.17 33.34
N TYR A 285 -15.92 3.82 33.63
CA TYR A 285 -16.66 4.34 34.78
C TYR A 285 -16.20 3.72 36.09
N ASP A 286 -16.17 4.52 37.17
CA ASP A 286 -15.82 4.03 38.50
C ASP A 286 -17.00 3.25 39.11
N LEU A 287 -16.90 1.92 39.14
CA LEU A 287 -17.94 1.02 39.66
C LEU A 287 -17.90 0.85 41.20
N ALA A 288 -16.85 1.33 41.86
CA ALA A 288 -16.66 1.18 43.31
C ALA A 288 -17.19 2.38 44.12
N GLY A 289 -17.38 3.54 43.46
CA GLY A 289 -17.86 4.77 44.08
C GLY A 289 -19.33 5.03 43.75
N ALA A 290 -20.26 4.56 44.59
CA ALA A 290 -21.64 5.03 44.50
C ALA A 290 -21.69 6.54 44.78
N ALA A 291 -22.40 7.31 43.94
CA ALA A 291 -22.76 8.69 44.26
C ALA A 291 -23.41 8.74 45.65
N PRO A 292 -23.26 9.84 46.42
CA PRO A 292 -23.93 9.99 47.70
C PRO A 292 -25.43 9.74 47.49
N ARG A 293 -25.96 8.65 48.07
CA ARG A 293 -27.40 8.44 48.15
C ARG A 293 -27.92 9.50 49.11
N ASP A 294 -28.38 10.61 48.55
CA ASP A 294 -29.10 11.61 49.32
C ASP A 294 -30.26 10.89 50.01
N ARG A 295 -30.25 10.87 51.35
CA ARG A 295 -31.23 10.13 52.16
C ARG A 295 -32.55 10.90 52.30
N ASP A 296 -32.80 11.86 51.42
CA ASP A 296 -34.09 12.54 51.37
C ASP A 296 -35.07 11.70 50.53
N ARG A 297 -36.08 11.13 51.20
CA ARG A 297 -37.08 10.24 50.57
C ARG A 297 -37.95 10.95 49.52
N ASN A 298 -37.84 12.27 49.41
CA ASN A 298 -38.61 13.11 48.48
C ASN A 298 -37.88 13.44 47.16
N LEU A 299 -36.62 13.03 46.98
CA LEU A 299 -35.84 13.25 45.75
C LEU A 299 -35.78 11.99 44.87
N ARG A 300 -35.65 12.16 43.54
CA ARG A 300 -35.50 11.06 42.56
C ARG A 300 -34.27 10.19 42.93
N GLY A 301 -34.48 8.91 43.23
CA GLY A 301 -33.43 7.94 43.59
C GLY A 301 -33.37 6.77 42.60
N ALA A 302 -32.30 5.99 42.53
CA ALA A 302 -32.05 4.99 41.46
C ALA A 302 -32.95 3.72 41.47
N SER A 303 -34.21 3.81 41.91
CA SER A 303 -35.11 2.66 42.04
C SER A 303 -35.84 2.29 40.75
N SER A 304 -36.36 3.26 40.02
CA SER A 304 -37.12 3.02 38.78
C SER A 304 -36.23 3.09 37.54
N ILE A 305 -36.76 2.68 36.38
CA ILE A 305 -36.07 2.87 35.09
C ILE A 305 -35.98 4.35 34.73
N ASP A 306 -37.01 5.15 35.01
CA ASP A 306 -37.02 6.60 34.74
C ASP A 306 -35.98 7.34 35.59
N ASP A 307 -35.79 6.91 36.84
CA ASP A 307 -34.76 7.49 37.69
C ASP A 307 -33.34 7.16 37.20
N ASP A 308 -33.13 5.97 36.65
CA ASP A 308 -31.84 5.56 36.07
C ASP A 308 -31.54 6.37 34.81
N ILE A 309 -32.53 6.51 33.90
CA ILE A 309 -32.45 7.40 32.73
C ILE A 309 -32.08 8.81 33.16
N TRP A 310 -32.78 9.36 34.16
CA TRP A 310 -32.51 10.70 34.67
C TRP A 310 -31.08 10.87 35.19
N GLN A 311 -30.53 9.87 35.89
CA GLN A 311 -29.16 9.93 36.40
C GLN A 311 -28.12 9.81 35.27
N LEU A 312 -28.37 8.97 34.26
CA LEU A 312 -27.52 8.84 33.08
C LEU A 312 -27.50 10.13 32.26
N GLU A 313 -28.66 10.73 31.99
CA GLU A 313 -28.77 12.01 31.30
C GLU A 313 -28.07 13.13 32.07
N ARG A 314 -28.22 13.15 33.41
CA ARG A 314 -27.54 14.15 34.26
C ARG A 314 -26.02 14.03 34.15
N GLN A 315 -25.46 12.82 34.17
CA GLN A 315 -24.02 12.61 34.01
C GLN A 315 -23.55 12.89 32.57
N GLN A 316 -24.38 12.56 31.59
CA GLN A 316 -24.10 12.81 30.18
C GLN A 316 -23.88 14.30 29.91
N ARG A 317 -24.60 15.20 30.61
CA ARG A 317 -24.40 16.67 30.49
C ARG A 317 -22.97 17.11 30.79
N PHE A 318 -22.27 16.48 31.71
CA PHE A 318 -20.87 16.82 31.99
C PHE A 318 -19.95 16.45 30.83
N ARG A 319 -20.16 15.28 30.23
CA ARG A 319 -19.33 14.81 29.11
C ARG A 319 -19.63 15.59 27.83
N MET A 320 -20.89 15.96 27.62
CA MET A 320 -21.33 16.77 26.47
C MET A 320 -20.67 18.16 26.42
N ALA A 321 -20.10 18.66 27.53
CA ALA A 321 -19.30 19.89 27.51
C ALA A 321 -18.17 19.86 26.46
N ILE A 322 -17.58 18.69 26.19
CA ILE A 322 -16.53 18.51 25.15
C ILE A 322 -17.08 18.86 23.76
N PHE A 323 -18.29 18.38 23.46
CA PHE A 323 -18.96 18.61 22.17
C PHE A 323 -19.54 20.03 22.06
N ASP A 324 -20.04 20.57 23.19
CA ASP A 324 -20.76 21.83 23.25
C ASP A 324 -19.85 23.07 23.38
N MET A 325 -18.64 22.92 23.94
CA MET A 325 -17.70 24.05 24.05
C MET A 325 -17.25 24.54 22.66
N HIS A 326 -16.92 25.83 22.58
CA HIS A 326 -16.60 26.50 21.33
C HIS A 326 -15.21 26.14 20.79
N LYS A 327 -14.24 25.91 21.66
CA LYS A 327 -12.86 25.61 21.26
C LYS A 327 -12.65 24.13 20.93
N PRO A 328 -11.77 23.80 19.98
CA PRO A 328 -11.43 22.42 19.64
C PRO A 328 -10.79 21.65 20.81
N VAL A 329 -11.15 20.37 20.93
CA VAL A 329 -10.58 19.41 21.88
C VAL A 329 -9.91 18.26 21.12
N ILE A 330 -8.66 17.96 21.45
CA ILE A 330 -7.87 16.84 20.92
C ILE A 330 -7.75 15.79 22.02
N ALA A 331 -8.21 14.55 21.77
CA ALA A 331 -7.98 13.43 22.68
C ALA A 331 -6.68 12.69 22.32
N GLN A 332 -5.80 12.54 23.31
CA GLN A 332 -4.54 11.81 23.21
C GLN A 332 -4.67 10.43 23.88
N LEU A 333 -4.83 9.38 23.06
CA LEU A 333 -5.15 8.04 23.54
C LEU A 333 -3.90 7.17 23.64
N HIS A 334 -3.56 6.71 24.84
CA HIS A 334 -2.53 5.70 25.08
C HIS A 334 -3.05 4.63 26.03
N GLY A 335 -2.41 3.45 26.02
CA GLY A 335 -2.83 2.32 26.84
C GLY A 335 -4.32 1.99 26.63
N ARG A 336 -5.08 1.83 27.70
CA ARG A 336 -6.52 1.51 27.61
C ARG A 336 -7.41 2.76 27.49
N CYS A 337 -8.29 2.75 26.50
CA CYS A 337 -9.45 3.64 26.37
C CYS A 337 -10.73 2.77 26.35
N LEU A 338 -11.30 2.54 27.53
CA LEU A 338 -12.38 1.57 27.71
C LEU A 338 -13.65 2.21 28.26
N ALA A 339 -14.81 1.68 27.86
CA ALA A 339 -16.11 2.08 28.39
C ALA A 339 -16.30 3.61 28.38
N GLY A 340 -16.50 4.23 29.56
CA GLY A 340 -16.62 5.69 29.68
C GLY A 340 -15.41 6.50 29.17
N GLY A 341 -14.22 5.89 29.06
CA GLY A 341 -13.08 6.51 28.38
C GLY A 341 -13.37 6.77 26.89
N THR A 342 -14.06 5.84 26.23
CA THR A 342 -14.46 6.00 24.83
C THR A 342 -15.50 7.11 24.65
N ASP A 343 -16.33 7.36 25.68
CA ASP A 343 -17.32 8.43 25.64
C ASP A 343 -16.67 9.81 25.56
N ILE A 344 -15.63 10.07 26.37
CA ILE A 344 -14.93 11.36 26.37
C ILE A 344 -13.95 11.49 25.20
N ALA A 345 -13.36 10.38 24.74
CA ALA A 345 -12.49 10.37 23.57
C ALA A 345 -13.28 10.75 22.30
N PHE A 346 -14.41 10.08 22.04
CA PHE A 346 -15.15 10.26 20.79
C PHE A 346 -16.11 11.46 20.77
N LEU A 347 -16.30 12.14 21.91
CA LEU A 347 -16.88 13.49 21.93
C LEU A 347 -15.86 14.58 21.58
N SER A 348 -14.56 14.29 21.66
CA SER A 348 -13.52 15.23 21.26
C SER A 348 -13.54 15.41 19.74
N ASP A 349 -13.11 16.58 19.27
CA ASP A 349 -13.18 16.94 17.85
C ASP A 349 -12.16 16.17 17.01
N MET A 350 -11.00 15.88 17.59
CA MET A 350 -9.92 15.13 16.96
C MET A 350 -9.37 14.09 17.94
N VAL A 351 -9.13 12.88 17.44
CA VAL A 351 -8.66 11.75 18.25
C VAL A 351 -7.39 11.20 17.63
N ILE A 352 -6.30 11.22 18.40
CA ILE A 352 -5.00 10.65 18.01
C ILE A 352 -4.62 9.57 19.02
N ALA A 353 -4.29 8.39 18.53
CA ALA A 353 -3.98 7.22 19.36
C ALA A 353 -2.52 6.75 19.19
N ALA A 354 -1.97 6.14 20.23
CA ALA A 354 -0.80 5.27 20.08
C ALA A 354 -1.20 4.02 19.29
N ASP A 355 -0.30 3.50 18.46
CA ASP A 355 -0.52 2.28 17.67
C ASP A 355 -1.01 1.09 18.50
N ASP A 356 -0.51 0.98 19.74
CA ASP A 356 -0.80 -0.08 20.69
C ASP A 356 -1.95 0.24 21.67
N ALA A 357 -2.61 1.40 21.53
CA ALA A 357 -3.74 1.75 22.37
C ALA A 357 -4.89 0.74 22.20
N VAL A 358 -5.54 0.35 23.30
CA VAL A 358 -6.64 -0.62 23.29
C VAL A 358 -7.95 0.12 23.48
N ILE A 359 -8.80 0.11 22.45
CA ILE A 359 -10.07 0.82 22.39
C ILE A 359 -11.21 -0.19 22.37
N ALA A 360 -12.12 -0.13 23.36
CA ALA A 360 -13.24 -1.06 23.44
C ALA A 360 -14.40 -0.58 24.32
N PHE A 361 -15.57 -1.20 24.13
CA PHE A 361 -16.71 -1.09 25.04
C PHE A 361 -17.13 -2.45 25.62
N PRO A 362 -16.34 -3.07 26.53
CA PRO A 362 -16.69 -4.36 27.13
C PRO A 362 -18.02 -4.41 27.88
N PRO A 363 -18.57 -3.32 28.47
CA PRO A 363 -19.87 -3.37 29.14
C PRO A 363 -21.03 -3.87 28.27
N ALA A 364 -20.92 -3.83 26.93
CA ALA A 364 -21.90 -4.41 26.02
C ALA A 364 -22.19 -5.90 26.26
N ARG A 365 -21.24 -6.63 26.86
CA ARG A 365 -21.36 -8.08 27.08
C ARG A 365 -22.37 -8.42 28.17
N ASP A 366 -22.44 -7.62 29.24
CA ASP A 366 -23.27 -7.96 30.39
C ASP A 366 -23.60 -6.80 31.34
N LEU A 367 -23.13 -5.58 31.14
CA LEU A 367 -23.31 -4.50 32.11
C LEU A 367 -24.36 -3.49 31.66
N GLY A 368 -24.40 -3.16 30.37
CA GLY A 368 -25.25 -2.11 29.83
C GLY A 368 -25.03 -1.90 28.34
N SER A 369 -25.61 -0.84 27.81
CA SER A 369 -25.35 -0.37 26.45
C SER A 369 -24.56 0.93 26.49
N LEU A 370 -23.85 1.27 25.43
CA LEU A 370 -23.06 2.50 25.41
C LEU A 370 -23.98 3.73 25.59
N PRO A 371 -23.81 4.54 26.67
CA PRO A 371 -24.66 5.69 26.95
C PRO A 371 -24.30 6.93 26.10
N ASN A 372 -23.30 6.82 25.24
CA ASN A 372 -22.90 7.84 24.28
C ASN A 372 -22.44 7.24 22.93
N GLN A 373 -23.21 7.45 21.86
CA GLN A 373 -23.10 6.71 20.59
C GLN A 373 -22.31 7.45 19.49
N MET A 374 -21.15 8.02 19.81
CA MET A 374 -20.32 8.69 18.78
C MET A 374 -19.63 7.73 17.80
N TRP A 375 -19.51 6.45 18.13
CA TRP A 375 -18.90 5.43 17.27
C TRP A 375 -19.52 5.37 15.86
N LEU A 376 -20.84 5.57 15.76
CA LEU A 376 -21.56 5.59 14.48
C LEU A 376 -21.06 6.70 13.55
N TYR A 377 -20.74 7.87 14.10
CA TYR A 377 -20.32 9.04 13.33
C TYR A 377 -18.85 8.99 12.92
N HIS A 378 -18.03 8.22 13.65
CA HIS A 378 -16.61 8.04 13.34
C HIS A 378 -16.37 6.89 12.34
N CYS A 379 -16.75 5.65 12.69
CA CYS A 379 -16.43 4.46 11.87
C CYS A 379 -17.60 3.91 11.03
N GLY A 380 -18.75 4.60 11.05
CA GLY A 380 -19.95 4.16 10.34
C GLY A 380 -20.67 2.97 11.01
N PRO A 381 -21.84 2.58 10.46
CA PRO A 381 -22.77 1.68 11.14
C PRO A 381 -22.32 0.22 11.22
N GLN A 382 -21.49 -0.26 10.28
CA GLN A 382 -21.08 -1.68 10.26
C GLN A 382 -20.05 -1.96 11.35
N TRP A 383 -18.98 -1.16 11.39
CA TRP A 383 -17.94 -1.27 12.40
C TRP A 383 -18.46 -0.94 13.79
N ALA A 384 -19.27 0.12 13.94
CA ALA A 384 -19.91 0.43 15.21
C ALA A 384 -20.72 -0.76 15.74
N LYS A 385 -21.50 -1.45 14.90
CA LYS A 385 -22.22 -2.66 15.31
C LYS A 385 -21.27 -3.82 15.64
N ARG A 386 -20.26 -4.10 14.83
CA ARG A 386 -19.30 -5.20 15.08
C ARG A 386 -18.65 -5.08 16.45
N LEU A 387 -18.26 -3.87 16.84
CA LEU A 387 -17.57 -3.61 18.10
C LEU A 387 -18.54 -3.48 19.28
N LEU A 388 -19.65 -2.74 19.12
CA LEU A 388 -20.59 -2.51 20.22
C LEU A 388 -21.53 -3.69 20.52
N LEU A 389 -21.72 -4.63 19.59
CA LEU A 389 -22.52 -5.84 19.84
C LEU A 389 -21.71 -6.97 20.45
N THR A 390 -20.38 -6.92 20.37
CA THR A 390 -19.48 -7.96 20.89
C THR A 390 -18.70 -7.51 22.12
N GLY A 391 -18.49 -6.19 22.27
CA GLY A 391 -17.62 -5.60 23.28
C GLY A 391 -16.14 -5.87 23.04
N ASP A 392 -15.78 -6.31 21.83
CA ASP A 392 -14.40 -6.59 21.47
C ASP A 392 -13.56 -5.31 21.34
N SER A 393 -12.25 -5.49 21.43
CA SER A 393 -11.25 -4.44 21.35
C SER A 393 -10.53 -4.41 20.01
N ILE A 394 -10.06 -3.22 19.67
CA ILE A 394 -9.13 -2.98 18.56
C ILE A 394 -7.95 -2.13 19.04
N THR A 395 -6.86 -2.21 18.29
CA THR A 395 -5.68 -1.36 18.48
C THR A 395 -5.90 0.06 17.95
N GLY A 396 -5.05 1.02 18.34
CA GLY A 396 -5.09 2.38 17.81
C GLY A 396 -4.85 2.41 16.30
N LYS A 397 -3.94 1.55 15.82
CA LYS A 397 -3.65 1.38 14.39
C LYS A 397 -4.88 0.91 13.61
N GLU A 398 -5.54 -0.14 14.08
CA GLU A 398 -6.78 -0.67 13.49
C GLU A 398 -7.93 0.36 13.57
N ALA A 399 -8.01 1.12 14.66
CA ALA A 399 -9.00 2.16 14.82
C ALA A 399 -8.84 3.28 13.77
N GLN A 400 -7.61 3.60 13.36
CA GLN A 400 -7.37 4.56 12.28
C GLN A 400 -7.88 4.01 10.94
N GLU A 401 -7.62 2.73 10.65
CA GLU A 401 -8.00 2.10 9.37
C GLU A 401 -9.51 2.10 9.13
N ILE A 402 -10.31 1.89 10.18
CA ILE A 402 -11.78 1.92 10.09
C ILE A 402 -12.38 3.32 10.29
N GLY A 403 -11.54 4.35 10.45
CA GLY A 403 -11.96 5.74 10.68
C GLY A 403 -12.53 6.01 12.08
N LEU A 404 -12.32 5.12 13.06
CA LEU A 404 -12.76 5.35 14.44
C LEU A 404 -11.92 6.41 15.15
N VAL A 405 -10.63 6.49 14.83
CA VAL A 405 -9.75 7.61 15.22
C VAL A 405 -9.19 8.28 13.97
N MET A 406 -8.85 9.56 14.08
CA MET A 406 -8.32 10.33 12.95
C MET A 406 -6.92 9.86 12.56
N LYS A 407 -6.06 9.59 13.56
CA LYS A 407 -4.67 9.21 13.35
C LYS A 407 -4.15 8.29 14.45
N SER A 408 -3.25 7.38 14.08
CA SER A 408 -2.47 6.54 14.98
C SER A 408 -0.98 6.73 14.69
N VAL A 409 -0.16 6.73 15.73
CA VAL A 409 1.31 6.86 15.64
C VAL A 409 2.00 5.97 16.68
N PRO A 410 3.30 5.65 16.51
CA PRO A 410 4.08 4.97 17.54
C PRO A 410 3.97 5.69 18.90
N ALA A 411 3.89 4.92 19.99
CA ALA A 411 3.59 5.46 21.32
C ALA A 411 4.57 6.56 21.80
N ASP A 412 5.84 6.46 21.40
CA ASP A 412 6.90 7.45 21.67
C ASP A 412 6.75 8.74 20.85
N MET A 413 6.01 8.69 19.74
CA MET A 413 5.71 9.83 18.88
C MET A 413 4.36 10.49 19.18
N LEU A 414 3.50 9.84 19.98
CA LEU A 414 2.13 10.29 20.26
C LEU A 414 2.06 11.72 20.80
N GLU A 415 2.87 12.05 21.80
CA GLU A 415 2.88 13.38 22.39
C GLU A 415 3.32 14.43 21.37
N ALA A 416 4.41 14.19 20.64
CA ALA A 416 4.90 15.11 19.62
C ALA A 416 3.88 15.36 18.50
N GLU A 417 3.14 14.33 18.08
CA GLU A 417 2.10 14.46 17.05
C GLU A 417 0.90 15.31 17.53
N VAL A 418 0.41 15.05 18.75
CA VAL A 418 -0.70 15.81 19.35
C VAL A 418 -0.31 17.26 19.57
N GLU A 419 0.88 17.49 20.12
CA GLU A 419 1.41 18.84 20.35
C GLU A 419 1.61 19.59 19.03
N GLY A 420 2.15 18.92 18.00
CA GLY A 420 2.32 19.52 16.67
C GLY A 420 0.99 19.94 16.03
N LEU A 421 -0.09 19.18 16.25
CA LEU A 421 -1.43 19.58 15.82
C LEU A 421 -1.96 20.77 16.64
N ALA A 422 -1.80 20.73 17.96
CA ALA A 422 -2.22 21.83 18.83
C ALA A 422 -1.47 23.14 18.51
N ASP A 423 -0.18 23.07 18.20
CA ASP A 423 0.64 24.20 17.73
C ASP A 423 0.05 24.81 16.45
N ARG A 424 -0.44 23.98 15.53
CA ARG A 424 -1.11 24.48 14.31
C ARG A 424 -2.41 25.19 14.60
N LEU A 425 -3.21 24.67 15.53
CA LEU A 425 -4.46 25.32 15.95
C LEU A 425 -4.17 26.65 16.66
N ALA A 426 -3.14 26.72 17.50
CA ALA A 426 -2.75 27.94 18.19
C ALA A 426 -2.35 29.10 17.26
N MET A 427 -1.95 28.82 16.02
CA MET A 427 -1.69 29.86 15.01
C MET A 427 -2.96 30.48 14.41
N ILE A 428 -4.13 29.92 14.68
CA ILE A 428 -5.42 30.36 14.13
C ILE A 428 -6.17 31.14 15.20
N ASP A 429 -6.78 32.26 14.83
CA ASP A 429 -7.62 33.04 15.73
C ASP A 429 -8.73 32.17 16.39
N PRO A 430 -8.92 32.26 17.72
CA PRO A 430 -9.83 31.38 18.45
C PRO A 430 -11.31 31.57 18.06
N ASP A 431 -11.72 32.75 17.59
CA ASP A 431 -13.09 32.97 17.10
C ASP A 431 -13.31 32.28 15.74
N LEU A 432 -12.27 32.18 14.91
CA LEU A 432 -12.32 31.43 13.66
C LEU A 432 -12.35 29.92 13.90
N LEU A 433 -11.56 29.41 14.86
CA LEU A 433 -11.63 28.00 15.27
C LEU A 433 -13.02 27.65 15.79
N THR A 434 -13.57 28.52 16.63
CA THR A 434 -14.93 28.40 17.16
C THR A 434 -15.95 28.30 16.05
N THR A 435 -15.88 29.21 15.07
CA THR A 435 -16.83 29.22 13.95
C THR A 435 -16.78 27.92 13.16
N GLN A 436 -15.58 27.39 12.90
CA GLN A 436 -15.41 26.14 12.16
C GLN A 436 -15.97 24.94 12.93
N LYS A 437 -15.60 24.76 14.21
CA LYS A 437 -16.12 23.68 15.06
C LYS A 437 -17.64 23.70 15.11
N ARG A 438 -18.24 24.88 15.33
CA ARG A 438 -19.70 25.03 15.41
C ARG A 438 -20.42 24.58 14.15
N VAL A 439 -19.90 24.91 12.96
CA VAL A 439 -20.52 24.51 11.69
C VAL A 439 -20.49 22.99 11.53
N VAL A 440 -19.37 22.35 11.86
CA VAL A 440 -19.22 20.89 11.80
C VAL A 440 -20.13 20.20 12.82
N ASN A 441 -20.13 20.65 14.07
CA ASN A 441 -20.95 20.07 15.12
C ASN A 441 -22.44 20.28 14.86
N LEU A 442 -22.84 21.43 14.30
CA LEU A 442 -24.22 21.64 13.86
C LEU A 442 -24.61 20.66 12.73
N GLY A 443 -23.69 20.34 11.82
CA GLY A 443 -23.87 19.28 10.83
C GLY A 443 -24.16 17.91 11.48
N LEU A 444 -23.39 17.53 12.50
CA LEU A 444 -23.62 16.31 13.26
C LEU A 444 -24.97 16.33 14.01
N GLU A 445 -25.35 17.49 14.56
CA GLU A 445 -26.67 17.67 15.19
C GLU A 445 -27.81 17.49 14.20
N LEU A 446 -27.68 18.02 12.97
CA LEU A 446 -28.65 17.81 11.90
C LEU A 446 -28.74 16.35 11.46
N MET A 447 -27.63 15.60 11.56
CA MET A 447 -27.58 14.14 11.38
C MET A 447 -28.11 13.36 12.61
N GLY A 448 -28.61 14.05 13.63
CA GLY A 448 -29.27 13.45 14.79
C GLY A 448 -28.35 13.13 15.97
N ALA A 449 -27.10 13.62 16.00
CA ALA A 449 -26.12 13.23 17.03
C ALA A 449 -26.65 13.47 18.46
N ARG A 450 -27.26 14.63 18.74
CA ARG A 450 -27.86 14.94 20.05
C ARG A 450 -29.06 14.06 20.39
N THR A 451 -29.90 13.76 19.42
CA THR A 451 -31.07 12.89 19.63
C THR A 451 -30.63 11.47 19.97
N LEU A 452 -29.61 10.98 19.25
CA LEU A 452 -29.04 9.65 19.50
C LEU A 452 -28.44 9.55 20.91
N GLN A 453 -27.81 10.61 21.41
CA GLN A 453 -27.26 10.62 22.77
C GLN A 453 -28.33 10.44 23.86
N ARG A 454 -29.50 11.09 23.73
CA ARG A 454 -30.61 10.89 24.69
C ARG A 454 -31.14 9.46 24.64
N LEU A 455 -31.36 8.95 23.42
CA LEU A 455 -31.82 7.59 23.21
C LEU A 455 -30.81 6.54 23.72
N ALA A 456 -29.52 6.85 23.69
CA ALA A 456 -28.47 6.00 24.22
C ALA A 456 -28.59 5.84 25.75
N CYS A 457 -28.84 6.92 26.50
CA CYS A 457 -29.10 6.83 27.95
C CYS A 457 -30.35 6.01 28.26
N GLU A 458 -31.42 6.16 27.47
CA GLU A 458 -32.63 5.35 27.65
C GLU A 458 -32.37 3.85 27.43
N ASN A 459 -31.63 3.51 26.38
CA ASN A 459 -31.31 2.12 26.07
C ASN A 459 -30.30 1.53 27.07
N ASP A 460 -29.39 2.33 27.62
CA ASP A 460 -28.48 1.87 28.66
C ASP A 460 -29.21 1.55 29.97
N ALA A 461 -30.14 2.42 30.39
CA ALA A 461 -31.02 2.13 31.52
C ALA A 461 -31.85 0.85 31.32
N ARG A 462 -32.25 0.53 30.07
CA ARG A 462 -32.86 -0.77 29.73
C ARG A 462 -31.84 -1.91 29.85
N GLY A 463 -30.62 -1.71 29.36
CA GLY A 463 -29.50 -2.65 29.46
C GLY A 463 -29.16 -3.02 30.91
N HIS A 464 -29.18 -2.05 31.82
CA HIS A 464 -29.00 -2.26 33.26
C HIS A 464 -30.03 -3.21 33.89
N ARG A 465 -31.17 -3.47 33.23
CA ARG A 465 -32.22 -4.41 33.67
C ARG A 465 -32.15 -5.77 32.95
N ALA A 466 -31.15 -5.98 32.11
CA ALA A 466 -30.94 -7.27 31.47
C ALA A 466 -30.53 -8.33 32.50
N LYS A 467 -30.94 -9.58 32.27
CA LYS A 467 -30.58 -10.73 33.12
C LYS A 467 -29.06 -10.89 33.27
N ALA A 468 -28.30 -10.58 32.22
CA ALA A 468 -26.84 -10.61 32.24
C ALA A 468 -26.26 -9.61 33.27
N ALA A 469 -26.80 -8.38 33.34
CA ALA A 469 -26.39 -7.35 34.30
C ALA A 469 -26.71 -7.71 35.74
N ASP A 470 -27.86 -8.34 35.97
CA ASP A 470 -28.18 -8.90 37.29
C ASP A 470 -27.19 -10.01 37.69
N THR A 471 -26.86 -10.90 36.75
CA THR A 471 -25.90 -11.99 36.98
C THR A 471 -24.50 -11.45 37.27
N PHE A 472 -24.04 -10.46 36.51
CA PHE A 472 -22.75 -9.81 36.76
C PHE A 472 -22.72 -9.15 38.14
N ARG A 473 -23.76 -8.40 38.52
CA ARG A 473 -23.86 -7.76 39.85
C ARG A 473 -23.83 -8.79 40.98
N GLN A 474 -24.51 -9.92 40.83
CA GLN A 474 -24.46 -11.02 41.80
C GLN A 474 -23.05 -11.61 41.90
N ASN A 475 -22.43 -11.94 40.76
CA ASN A 475 -21.07 -12.47 40.72
C ASN A 475 -20.04 -11.51 41.33
N ALA A 476 -20.16 -10.20 41.04
CA ALA A 476 -19.28 -9.18 41.59
C ALA A 476 -19.45 -9.03 43.11
N ALA A 477 -20.68 -9.19 43.62
CA ALA A 477 -20.96 -9.17 45.06
C ALA A 477 -20.43 -10.42 45.78
N GLU A 478 -20.52 -11.59 45.14
CA GLU A 478 -20.12 -12.88 45.72
C GLU A 478 -18.61 -13.15 45.63
N LYS A 479 -18.00 -12.90 44.46
CA LYS A 479 -16.62 -13.28 44.12
C LYS A 479 -15.66 -12.09 43.99
N GLY A 480 -16.19 -10.87 44.03
CA GLY A 480 -15.44 -9.64 43.82
C GLY A 480 -15.33 -9.25 42.34
N LEU A 481 -15.16 -7.94 42.11
CA LEU A 481 -15.24 -7.32 40.77
C LEU A 481 -14.21 -7.86 39.77
N LYS A 482 -12.99 -8.16 40.24
CA LYS A 482 -11.91 -8.66 39.37
C LYS A 482 -12.22 -10.04 38.80
N GLU A 483 -12.79 -10.94 39.62
CA GLU A 483 -13.15 -12.28 39.17
C GLU A 483 -14.41 -12.26 38.29
N ALA A 484 -15.39 -11.40 38.60
CA ALA A 484 -16.55 -11.20 37.75
C ALA A 484 -16.16 -10.75 36.32
N PHE A 485 -15.18 -9.84 36.19
CA PHE A 485 -14.65 -9.48 34.88
C PHE A 485 -13.93 -10.63 34.17
N ARG A 486 -13.13 -11.43 34.90
CA ARG A 486 -12.46 -12.60 34.33
C ARG A 486 -13.46 -13.63 33.80
N GLU A 487 -14.51 -13.95 34.55
CA GLU A 487 -15.56 -14.89 34.12
C GLU A 487 -16.38 -14.37 32.94
N ARG A 488 -16.62 -13.06 32.87
CA ARG A 488 -17.28 -12.42 31.73
C ARG A 488 -16.42 -12.52 30.48
N ASP A 489 -15.19 -12.02 30.55
CA ASP A 489 -14.33 -11.82 29.39
C ASP A 489 -13.69 -13.12 28.91
N GLY A 490 -13.42 -14.07 29.81
CA GLY A 490 -12.75 -15.34 29.48
C GLY A 490 -13.52 -16.22 28.48
N LYS A 491 -14.82 -16.00 28.29
CA LYS A 491 -15.62 -16.71 27.26
C LYS A 491 -15.34 -16.23 25.84
N PHE A 492 -14.64 -15.11 25.69
CA PHE A 492 -14.36 -14.44 24.42
C PHE A 492 -12.87 -14.46 24.07
N GLY A 493 -12.08 -15.30 24.75
CA GLY A 493 -10.62 -15.36 24.57
C GLY A 493 -9.96 -14.02 24.92
N ASP A 494 -9.17 -13.50 23.98
CA ASP A 494 -8.53 -12.18 24.10
C ASP A 494 -9.48 -11.01 23.83
N GLY A 495 -10.69 -11.28 23.33
CA GLY A 495 -11.67 -10.25 22.99
C GLY A 495 -11.16 -9.23 21.98
N ARG A 496 -10.27 -9.61 21.05
CA ARG A 496 -9.74 -8.74 20.00
C ARG A 496 -10.39 -9.02 18.65
N VAL A 497 -10.55 -7.98 17.83
CA VAL A 497 -11.00 -8.08 16.42
C VAL A 497 -9.83 -7.85 15.50
N ARG A 498 -9.84 -8.46 14.31
CA ARG A 498 -8.94 -8.11 13.22
C ARG A 498 -9.68 -7.27 12.18
N VAL A 499 -9.13 -6.13 11.79
CA VAL A 499 -9.74 -5.26 10.77
C VAL A 499 -9.57 -5.83 9.36
N ASN A 500 -8.41 -6.42 9.05
CA ASN A 500 -8.10 -6.96 7.73
C ASN A 500 -7.78 -8.45 7.78
N GLY A 501 -8.36 -9.24 6.86
CA GLY A 501 -8.12 -10.68 6.78
C GLY A 501 -8.94 -11.50 7.79
N PRO A 502 -8.78 -12.84 7.78
CA PRO A 502 -9.60 -13.73 8.60
C PRO A 502 -9.26 -13.64 10.11
N GLU A 503 -10.29 -13.73 10.95
CA GLU A 503 -10.14 -13.87 12.41
C GLU A 503 -9.86 -15.34 12.80
N ILE A 504 -8.62 -15.80 12.58
CA ILE A 504 -8.19 -17.14 13.01
C ILE A 504 -7.96 -17.12 14.53
N ARG A 505 -8.58 -18.07 15.24
CA ARG A 505 -8.48 -18.20 16.70
C ARG A 505 -7.92 -19.54 17.12
N ASP A 506 -7.20 -19.57 18.24
CA ASP A 506 -6.75 -20.80 18.88
C ASP A 506 -7.90 -21.50 19.64
N ALA A 507 -7.59 -22.64 20.27
CA ALA A 507 -8.58 -23.41 21.03
C ALA A 507 -9.13 -22.66 22.27
N ASP A 508 -8.38 -21.67 22.77
CA ASP A 508 -8.77 -20.83 23.90
C ASP A 508 -9.51 -19.56 23.46
N GLY A 509 -9.72 -19.38 22.14
CA GLY A 509 -10.44 -18.26 21.54
C GLY A 509 -9.60 -16.99 21.33
N ASN A 510 -8.29 -17.03 21.53
CA ASN A 510 -7.41 -15.88 21.30
C ASN A 510 -7.13 -15.70 19.80
N LEU A 511 -7.03 -14.45 19.36
CA LEU A 511 -6.65 -14.14 17.99
C LEU A 511 -5.21 -14.59 17.75
N VAL A 512 -4.99 -15.42 16.74
CA VAL A 512 -3.65 -15.87 16.37
C VAL A 512 -2.97 -14.72 15.64
N GLU A 513 -2.13 -13.95 16.34
CA GLU A 513 -1.26 -12.97 15.70
C GLU A 513 -0.23 -13.69 14.83
N GLU A 514 -0.17 -13.35 13.54
CA GLU A 514 0.93 -13.78 12.69
C GLU A 514 2.16 -12.92 13.01
N LYS A 515 2.76 -13.17 14.16
CA LYS A 515 4.06 -12.62 14.53
C LYS A 515 5.12 -13.64 14.13
N SER A 516 5.98 -13.27 13.19
CA SER A 516 7.22 -14.02 13.02
C SER A 516 7.99 -13.94 14.33
N ALA A 517 8.40 -15.08 14.87
CA ALA A 517 9.08 -15.17 16.17
C ALA A 517 10.44 -14.44 16.17
N PHE A 518 10.94 -14.07 14.99
CA PHE A 518 12.23 -13.45 14.77
C PHE A 518 12.22 -12.61 13.49
N LYS A 519 13.20 -11.73 13.38
CA LYS A 519 13.38 -10.91 12.19
C LYS A 519 13.91 -11.75 11.03
N GLU A 520 13.24 -11.72 9.90
CA GLU A 520 13.63 -12.50 8.72
C GLU A 520 14.50 -11.73 7.72
N THR A 521 14.44 -10.40 7.75
CA THR A 521 15.26 -9.51 6.92
C THR A 521 16.37 -8.86 7.73
N TYR A 522 17.50 -8.57 7.11
CA TYR A 522 18.61 -7.88 7.79
C TYR A 522 18.21 -6.46 8.26
N ALA A 523 17.48 -5.72 7.43
CA ALA A 523 16.96 -4.37 7.71
C ALA A 523 15.42 -4.36 7.82
N GLY A 524 14.86 -3.37 8.53
CA GLY A 524 13.42 -3.27 8.83
C GLY A 524 13.07 -3.42 10.31
N ALA A 525 11.83 -3.08 10.68
CA ALA A 525 11.28 -3.38 12.02
C ALA A 525 11.02 -4.88 12.16
N LEU A 526 10.90 -5.39 13.39
CA LEU A 526 10.72 -6.83 13.67
C LEU A 526 9.47 -7.42 13.01
N ASP A 527 8.45 -6.59 12.84
CA ASP A 527 7.12 -6.89 12.31
C ASP A 527 6.94 -6.46 10.84
N THR A 528 8.00 -5.97 10.18
CA THR A 528 7.92 -5.43 8.82
C THR A 528 8.94 -6.10 7.91
N ILE A 529 8.46 -6.67 6.80
CA ILE A 529 9.32 -7.15 5.71
C ILE A 529 9.54 -6.02 4.71
N VAL A 530 10.80 -5.71 4.43
CA VAL A 530 11.18 -4.71 3.43
C VAL A 530 11.75 -5.42 2.20
N VAL A 531 11.22 -5.07 1.04
CA VAL A 531 11.68 -5.57 -0.27
C VAL A 531 11.98 -4.40 -1.21
N GLU A 532 12.93 -4.58 -2.12
CA GLU A 532 13.41 -3.54 -3.03
C GLU A 532 13.24 -3.97 -4.50
N GLY A 533 12.78 -3.06 -5.35
CA GLY A 533 12.56 -3.33 -6.77
C GLY A 533 12.79 -2.09 -7.63
N GLN A 534 12.95 -2.30 -8.93
CA GLN A 534 13.19 -1.25 -9.93
C GLN A 534 12.11 -1.27 -11.00
N TYR A 535 11.45 -0.12 -11.18
CA TYR A 535 10.48 0.08 -12.24
C TYR A 535 11.14 0.77 -13.44
N LEU A 536 11.25 0.04 -14.55
CA LEU A 536 11.74 0.53 -15.84
C LEU A 536 10.54 1.07 -16.63
N LYS A 537 10.33 2.38 -16.53
CA LYS A 537 9.31 3.10 -17.31
C LYS A 537 9.91 3.54 -18.66
N PRO A 538 9.37 3.10 -19.81
CA PRO A 538 9.76 3.63 -21.10
C PRO A 538 9.48 5.14 -21.17
N LYS A 539 10.35 5.87 -21.87
CA LYS A 539 10.21 7.33 -22.00
C LYS A 539 9.04 7.65 -22.93
N ASP A 540 8.15 8.53 -22.49
CA ASP A 540 7.02 9.05 -23.28
C ASP A 540 6.03 7.97 -23.78
N VAL A 541 6.00 6.80 -23.14
CA VAL A 541 5.00 5.75 -23.38
C VAL A 541 4.28 5.48 -22.05
N ASP A 542 2.96 5.50 -22.11
CA ASP A 542 2.09 5.04 -21.02
C ASP A 542 1.46 3.71 -21.41
N SER A 543 1.22 2.85 -20.43
CA SER A 543 0.61 1.55 -20.62
C SER A 543 -0.24 1.17 -19.41
N ASP A 544 -1.37 0.52 -19.68
CA ASP A 544 -2.17 -0.14 -18.66
C ASP A 544 -1.61 -1.53 -18.28
N THR A 545 -0.52 -1.98 -18.91
CA THR A 545 0.08 -3.31 -18.72
C THR A 545 1.53 -3.23 -18.26
N VAL A 546 1.93 -4.09 -17.32
CA VAL A 546 3.31 -4.21 -16.86
C VAL A 546 3.77 -5.67 -16.83
N LEU A 547 5.02 -5.91 -17.23
CA LEU A 547 5.71 -7.19 -17.01
C LEU A 547 6.46 -7.16 -15.68
N ILE A 548 6.21 -8.14 -14.82
CA ILE A 548 6.88 -8.26 -13.53
C ILE A 548 7.88 -9.41 -13.58
N PHE A 549 9.16 -9.06 -13.41
CA PHE A 549 10.26 -10.00 -13.30
C PHE A 549 10.65 -10.15 -11.83
N MET A 550 10.58 -11.36 -11.29
CA MET A 550 11.20 -11.70 -10.01
C MET A 550 11.95 -13.02 -10.14
N HIS A 551 13.16 -13.05 -9.59
CA HIS A 551 13.90 -14.30 -9.39
C HIS A 551 14.02 -14.55 -7.87
N PRO A 552 13.98 -15.81 -7.40
CA PRO A 552 13.95 -16.09 -5.96
C PRO A 552 15.09 -15.41 -5.17
N THR A 553 16.28 -15.32 -5.76
CA THR A 553 17.51 -14.89 -5.06
C THR A 553 18.24 -13.73 -5.73
N GLY A 554 17.74 -13.19 -6.85
CA GLY A 554 18.48 -12.18 -7.61
C GLY A 554 17.55 -11.14 -8.20
N THR A 555 18.06 -9.94 -8.43
CA THR A 555 17.31 -8.91 -9.15
C THR A 555 17.67 -8.96 -10.63
N MET A 556 16.66 -9.01 -11.50
CA MET A 556 16.84 -9.15 -12.96
C MET A 556 17.19 -7.83 -13.67
N ASN A 557 17.32 -6.73 -12.92
CA ASN A 557 17.49 -5.39 -13.44
C ASN A 557 18.80 -5.16 -14.21
N LEU A 558 19.84 -5.94 -13.89
CA LEU A 558 21.13 -5.89 -14.57
C LEU A 558 21.22 -6.81 -15.80
N LEU A 559 20.20 -7.63 -16.03
CA LEU A 559 20.14 -8.50 -17.20
C LEU A 559 19.58 -7.74 -18.41
N PRO A 560 19.95 -8.14 -19.64
CA PRO A 560 19.68 -7.33 -20.81
C PRO A 560 18.20 -7.32 -21.25
N MET A 561 17.42 -8.37 -20.94
CA MET A 561 16.04 -8.52 -21.43
C MET A 561 15.06 -7.46 -20.90
N PRO A 562 14.96 -7.16 -19.59
CA PRO A 562 14.05 -6.10 -19.11
C PRO A 562 14.36 -4.73 -19.69
N ASN A 563 15.64 -4.42 -19.92
CA ASN A 563 16.08 -3.19 -20.56
C ASN A 563 15.69 -3.15 -22.05
N ALA A 564 15.82 -4.26 -22.77
CA ALA A 564 15.41 -4.37 -24.17
C ALA A 564 13.88 -4.23 -24.34
N LEU A 565 13.10 -4.85 -23.46
CA LEU A 565 11.65 -4.70 -23.41
C LEU A 565 11.24 -3.25 -23.12
N ALA A 566 11.88 -2.60 -22.12
CA ALA A 566 11.63 -1.19 -21.82
C ALA A 566 12.00 -0.27 -22.99
N ALA A 567 13.12 -0.53 -23.67
CA ALA A 567 13.51 0.18 -24.88
C ALA A 567 12.53 -0.02 -26.05
N ALA A 568 11.84 -1.17 -26.09
CA ALA A 568 10.78 -1.46 -27.05
C ALA A 568 9.40 -0.88 -26.64
N GLY A 569 9.30 -0.15 -25.53
CA GLY A 569 8.07 0.48 -25.06
C GLY A 569 7.26 -0.36 -24.07
N VAL A 570 7.81 -1.46 -23.55
CA VAL A 570 7.13 -2.34 -22.59
C VAL A 570 7.52 -1.99 -21.15
N HIS A 571 6.54 -1.66 -20.32
CA HIS A 571 6.78 -1.37 -18.91
C HIS A 571 7.25 -2.63 -18.17
N CYS A 572 8.36 -2.53 -17.44
CA CYS A 572 8.94 -3.66 -16.71
C CYS A 572 9.18 -3.32 -15.25
N LEU A 573 8.78 -4.18 -14.33
CA LEU A 573 9.07 -4.09 -12.90
C LEU A 573 9.97 -5.25 -12.50
N CYS A 574 11.22 -4.95 -12.14
CA CYS A 574 12.21 -5.92 -11.68
C CYS A 574 12.23 -5.96 -10.15
N CYS A 575 11.72 -7.02 -9.56
CA CYS A 575 11.50 -7.14 -8.12
C CYS A 575 12.58 -7.99 -7.44
N GLY A 576 13.03 -7.57 -6.26
CA GLY A 576 13.82 -8.38 -5.33
C GLY A 576 12.92 -9.06 -4.29
N SER A 577 13.24 -10.29 -3.91
CA SER A 577 12.61 -10.94 -2.76
C SER A 577 13.24 -10.45 -1.45
N ARG A 578 12.70 -10.88 -0.31
CA ARG A 578 13.34 -10.68 1.01
C ARG A 578 14.69 -11.40 1.17
N TYR A 579 15.09 -12.22 0.19
CA TYR A 579 16.33 -13.00 0.17
C TYR A 579 17.30 -12.57 -0.95
N PRO A 580 17.65 -11.27 -1.05
CA PRO A 580 18.53 -10.79 -2.11
C PRO A 580 19.90 -11.46 -1.98
N HIS A 581 20.32 -12.14 -3.04
CA HIS A 581 21.59 -12.86 -3.17
C HIS A 581 21.83 -13.93 -2.09
N ASN A 582 20.78 -14.45 -1.46
CA ASN A 582 20.90 -15.45 -0.40
C ASN A 582 19.93 -16.62 -0.65
N ASP A 583 20.41 -17.67 -1.30
CA ASP A 583 19.64 -18.91 -1.48
C ASP A 583 19.74 -19.85 -0.26
N THR A 584 20.70 -19.64 0.64
CA THR A 584 20.97 -20.51 1.79
C THR A 584 19.80 -20.58 2.78
N ALA A 585 19.09 -19.48 2.99
CA ALA A 585 17.97 -19.38 3.94
C ALA A 585 16.59 -19.18 3.27
N LEU A 586 16.53 -19.23 1.94
CA LEU A 586 15.34 -18.88 1.20
C LEU A 586 14.22 -19.92 1.39
N ILE A 587 12.99 -19.41 1.57
CA ILE A 587 11.75 -20.19 1.63
C ILE A 587 10.82 -19.75 0.51
N MET A 588 10.51 -20.64 -0.43
CA MET A 588 9.71 -20.35 -1.64
C MET A 588 8.31 -19.84 -1.29
N GLU A 589 7.66 -20.42 -0.28
CA GLU A 589 6.34 -19.98 0.20
C GLU A 589 6.33 -18.52 0.65
N LYS A 590 7.44 -18.01 1.19
CA LYS A 590 7.56 -16.61 1.61
C LYS A 590 7.88 -15.69 0.43
N VAL A 591 8.61 -16.18 -0.57
CA VAL A 591 8.93 -15.41 -1.79
C VAL A 591 7.67 -15.13 -2.61
N ILE A 592 6.70 -16.05 -2.68
CA ILE A 592 5.45 -15.78 -3.41
C ILE A 592 4.58 -14.72 -2.70
N LEU A 593 4.69 -14.58 -1.37
CA LEU A 593 4.07 -13.46 -0.64
C LEU A 593 4.71 -12.13 -1.02
N ASP A 594 6.05 -12.08 -1.13
CA ASP A 594 6.76 -10.89 -1.58
C ASP A 594 6.34 -10.50 -3.00
N LEU A 595 6.25 -11.47 -3.92
CA LEU A 595 5.77 -11.24 -5.29
C LEU A 595 4.32 -10.73 -5.31
N GLY A 596 3.46 -11.25 -4.44
CA GLY A 596 2.08 -10.79 -4.27
C GLY A 596 2.00 -9.32 -3.88
N GLN A 597 2.88 -8.85 -3.00
CA GLN A 597 2.95 -7.43 -2.63
C GLN A 597 3.38 -6.55 -3.82
N TYR A 598 4.27 -7.01 -4.69
CA TYR A 598 4.61 -6.27 -5.91
C TYR A 598 3.46 -6.17 -6.90
N ILE A 599 2.69 -7.25 -7.06
CA ILE A 599 1.50 -7.24 -7.94
C ILE A 599 0.46 -6.27 -7.38
N LYS A 600 0.20 -6.32 -6.07
CA LYS A 600 -0.69 -5.38 -5.39
C LYS A 600 -0.21 -3.93 -5.56
N TYR A 601 1.09 -3.68 -5.36
CA TYR A 601 1.69 -2.36 -5.58
C TYR A 601 1.53 -1.89 -7.03
N ALA A 602 1.78 -2.75 -8.01
CA ALA A 602 1.61 -2.43 -9.43
C ALA A 602 0.16 -2.03 -9.77
N LYS A 603 -0.83 -2.75 -9.25
CA LYS A 603 -2.26 -2.44 -9.51
C LYS A 603 -2.76 -1.24 -8.70
N GLU A 604 -2.48 -1.18 -7.39
CA GLU A 604 -3.07 -0.19 -6.49
C GLU A 604 -2.31 1.15 -6.43
N LYS A 605 -0.98 1.13 -6.61
CA LYS A 605 -0.14 2.32 -6.48
C LYS A 605 0.37 2.84 -7.82
N LEU A 606 0.80 1.95 -8.71
CA LEU A 606 1.25 2.36 -10.05
C LEU A 606 0.10 2.46 -11.06
N GLY A 607 -1.09 1.92 -10.74
CA GLY A 607 -2.30 2.06 -11.55
C GLY A 607 -2.42 1.13 -12.75
N PHE A 608 -1.57 0.10 -12.86
CA PHE A 608 -1.65 -0.86 -13.95
C PHE A 608 -2.91 -1.73 -13.85
N LYS A 609 -3.63 -1.90 -14.96
CA LYS A 609 -4.82 -2.78 -15.01
C LYS A 609 -4.42 -4.23 -15.21
N LYS A 610 -3.42 -4.48 -16.06
CA LYS A 610 -2.94 -5.80 -16.42
C LYS A 610 -1.53 -6.05 -15.93
N VAL A 611 -1.29 -7.25 -15.42
CA VAL A 611 0.03 -7.70 -14.95
C VAL A 611 0.38 -9.01 -15.64
N ILE A 612 1.57 -9.06 -16.24
CA ILE A 612 2.12 -10.28 -16.83
C ILE A 612 3.30 -10.73 -15.97
N LEU A 613 3.24 -11.97 -15.47
CA LEU A 613 4.37 -12.56 -14.76
C LEU A 613 5.42 -13.03 -15.75
N ALA A 614 6.59 -12.41 -15.74
CA ALA A 614 7.70 -12.73 -16.62
C ALA A 614 8.75 -13.56 -15.87
N GLY A 615 8.59 -14.87 -15.92
CA GLY A 615 9.51 -15.84 -15.32
C GLY A 615 10.69 -16.14 -16.23
N TRP A 616 11.89 -15.70 -15.84
CA TRP A 616 13.15 -16.01 -16.53
C TRP A 616 14.07 -16.86 -15.65
N SER A 617 14.67 -17.91 -16.21
CA SER A 617 15.58 -18.80 -15.48
C SER A 617 14.89 -19.39 -14.24
N GLY A 618 15.44 -19.23 -13.04
CA GLY A 618 14.81 -19.66 -11.78
C GLY A 618 13.54 -18.88 -11.40
N GLY A 619 13.28 -17.73 -12.04
CA GLY A 619 12.01 -17.01 -11.93
C GLY A 619 10.84 -17.74 -12.58
N GLY A 620 11.11 -18.64 -13.54
CA GLY A 620 10.08 -19.41 -14.23
C GLY A 620 9.20 -20.25 -13.30
N SER A 621 9.84 -21.12 -12.50
CA SER A 621 9.14 -21.93 -11.50
C SER A 621 8.53 -21.09 -10.38
N LEU A 622 9.12 -19.93 -10.05
CA LEU A 622 8.53 -19.00 -9.08
C LEU A 622 7.21 -18.42 -9.61
N SER A 623 7.18 -17.96 -10.86
CA SER A 623 5.97 -17.41 -11.49
C SER A 623 4.86 -18.46 -11.59
N MET A 624 5.21 -19.72 -11.94
CA MET A 624 4.23 -20.82 -11.96
C MET A 624 3.71 -21.13 -10.55
N PHE A 625 4.59 -21.17 -9.56
CA PHE A 625 4.20 -21.43 -8.17
C PHE A 625 3.29 -20.34 -7.61
N TYR A 626 3.65 -19.07 -7.85
CA TYR A 626 2.80 -17.94 -7.50
C TYR A 626 1.43 -18.04 -8.15
N GLN A 627 1.38 -18.22 -9.48
CA GLN A 627 0.12 -18.21 -10.22
C GLN A 627 -0.80 -19.37 -9.80
N SER A 628 -0.24 -20.58 -9.60
CA SER A 628 -0.97 -21.71 -9.04
C SER A 628 -1.60 -21.37 -7.68
N GLN A 629 -0.85 -20.73 -6.77
CA GLN A 629 -1.37 -20.38 -5.44
C GLN A 629 -2.29 -19.15 -5.43
N ALA A 630 -2.16 -18.23 -6.38
CA ALA A 630 -3.09 -17.13 -6.55
C ALA A 630 -4.45 -17.61 -7.08
N GLU A 631 -4.47 -18.62 -7.96
CA GLU A 631 -5.71 -19.20 -8.47
C GLU A 631 -6.31 -20.26 -7.54
N LYS A 632 -5.46 -21.06 -6.86
CA LYS A 632 -5.86 -22.15 -5.97
C LYS A 632 -5.03 -22.14 -4.67
N PRO A 633 -5.32 -21.21 -3.75
CA PRO A 633 -4.56 -21.09 -2.51
C PRO A 633 -4.78 -22.31 -1.60
N THR A 634 -3.69 -22.95 -1.17
CA THR A 634 -3.75 -24.15 -0.30
C THR A 634 -2.75 -24.15 0.85
N ILE A 635 -1.80 -23.22 0.87
CA ILE A 635 -0.64 -23.29 1.76
C ILE A 635 -0.87 -22.48 3.04
N THR A 636 -0.78 -23.16 4.18
CA THR A 636 -0.85 -22.58 5.54
C THR A 636 0.39 -22.89 6.40
N ALA A 637 1.33 -23.68 5.87
CA ALA A 637 2.60 -24.01 6.52
C ALA A 637 3.69 -24.33 5.49
N THR A 638 4.96 -24.05 5.80
CA THR A 638 6.13 -24.44 5.00
C THR A 638 6.26 -25.97 4.95
N PRO A 639 7.07 -26.56 4.06
CA PRO A 639 7.28 -28.00 4.03
C PRO A 639 7.91 -28.55 5.33
N ALA A 640 8.64 -27.70 6.07
CA ALA A 640 9.19 -28.05 7.38
C ALA A 640 8.17 -27.94 8.55
N GLY A 641 6.97 -27.43 8.26
CA GLY A 641 5.87 -27.26 9.22
C GLY A 641 5.83 -25.91 9.92
N ASP A 642 6.66 -24.93 9.52
CA ASP A 642 6.60 -23.58 10.08
C ASP A 642 5.38 -22.83 9.52
N ALA A 643 4.78 -21.94 10.31
CA ALA A 643 3.61 -21.18 9.87
C ALA A 643 3.94 -20.25 8.67
N VAL A 644 3.04 -20.21 7.70
CA VAL A 644 3.02 -19.22 6.61
C VAL A 644 1.61 -19.14 6.04
N ASP A 645 1.00 -17.96 5.98
CA ASP A 645 -0.39 -17.82 5.53
C ASP A 645 -0.51 -17.35 4.07
N VAL A 646 -0.37 -18.27 3.10
CA VAL A 646 -0.60 -17.96 1.68
C VAL A 646 -2.10 -17.86 1.39
N VAL A 647 -2.94 -18.61 2.10
CA VAL A 647 -4.39 -18.60 1.94
C VAL A 647 -4.98 -17.24 2.34
N GLY A 648 -4.63 -16.74 3.52
CA GLY A 648 -5.09 -15.45 4.03
C GLY A 648 -4.44 -14.24 3.36
N ALA A 649 -3.36 -14.45 2.59
CA ALA A 649 -2.70 -13.37 1.84
C ALA A 649 -3.51 -12.88 0.62
N GLU A 650 -4.52 -13.64 0.18
CA GLU A 650 -5.42 -13.28 -0.93
C GLU A 650 -4.65 -12.81 -2.19
N LEU A 651 -3.66 -13.62 -2.61
CA LEU A 651 -2.78 -13.29 -3.72
C LEU A 651 -3.59 -12.97 -5.00
N ILE A 652 -3.26 -11.85 -5.65
CA ILE A 652 -3.94 -11.41 -6.88
C ILE A 652 -3.38 -12.22 -8.06
N PRO A 653 -4.22 -12.97 -8.82
CA PRO A 653 -3.77 -13.66 -10.02
C PRO A 653 -3.25 -12.66 -11.07
N ALA A 654 -2.19 -13.03 -11.77
CA ALA A 654 -1.73 -12.27 -12.93
C ALA A 654 -2.65 -12.52 -14.14
N ASP A 655 -2.58 -11.65 -15.14
CA ASP A 655 -3.41 -11.69 -16.34
C ASP A 655 -2.82 -12.62 -17.43
N ALA A 656 -1.52 -12.91 -17.38
CA ALA A 656 -0.82 -13.88 -18.22
C ALA A 656 0.55 -14.27 -17.61
N VAL A 657 1.15 -15.36 -18.10
CA VAL A 657 2.50 -15.80 -17.71
C VAL A 657 3.41 -15.95 -18.92
N LEU A 658 4.57 -15.29 -18.89
CA LEU A 658 5.68 -15.46 -19.81
C LEU A 658 6.77 -16.31 -19.15
N GLN A 659 7.20 -17.39 -19.80
CA GLN A 659 8.31 -18.24 -19.42
C GLN A 659 9.43 -18.10 -20.44
N LEU A 660 10.53 -17.45 -20.07
CA LEU A 660 11.69 -17.22 -20.93
C LEU A 660 12.86 -18.04 -20.42
N ALA A 661 13.45 -18.93 -21.22
CA ALA A 661 14.61 -19.74 -20.81
C ALA A 661 14.47 -20.30 -19.38
N ALA A 662 13.27 -20.79 -19.06
CA ALA A 662 12.81 -20.98 -17.69
C ALA A 662 13.07 -22.40 -17.18
N HIS A 663 13.64 -22.51 -15.98
CA HIS A 663 13.84 -23.81 -15.35
C HIS A 663 12.53 -24.45 -14.93
N VAL A 664 12.45 -25.77 -15.05
CA VAL A 664 11.30 -26.57 -14.56
C VAL A 664 11.08 -26.40 -13.04
N SER A 665 12.14 -26.33 -12.25
CA SER A 665 12.14 -25.87 -10.84
C SER A 665 13.50 -26.03 -10.21
N ARG A 666 13.75 -25.33 -9.11
CA ARG A 666 14.95 -25.51 -8.28
C ARG A 666 15.14 -26.97 -7.81
N ALA A 667 14.08 -27.62 -7.32
CA ALA A 667 14.14 -28.99 -6.81
C ALA A 667 14.46 -30.02 -7.90
N ILE A 668 13.79 -29.92 -9.05
CA ILE A 668 14.00 -30.83 -10.18
C ILE A 668 15.39 -30.63 -10.77
N ILE A 669 15.80 -29.38 -11.05
CA ILE A 669 17.11 -29.15 -11.67
C ILE A 669 18.26 -29.56 -10.74
N LEU A 670 18.18 -29.25 -9.44
CA LEU A 670 19.25 -29.60 -8.53
C LEU A 670 19.39 -31.12 -8.46
N THR A 671 18.27 -31.84 -8.32
CA THR A 671 18.29 -33.30 -8.31
C THR A 671 18.89 -33.86 -9.60
N GLU A 672 18.51 -33.34 -10.77
CA GLU A 672 19.10 -33.71 -12.06
C GLU A 672 20.59 -33.33 -12.18
N TRP A 673 21.12 -32.47 -11.33
CA TRP A 673 22.53 -32.04 -11.32
C TRP A 673 23.34 -32.60 -10.15
N LEU A 674 22.73 -33.36 -9.23
CA LEU A 674 23.47 -33.98 -8.13
C LEU A 674 24.48 -35.00 -8.67
N ASP A 675 25.69 -34.97 -8.16
CA ASP A 675 26.71 -35.99 -8.40
C ASP A 675 26.28 -37.29 -7.72
N ALA A 676 25.78 -38.24 -8.51
CA ALA A 676 25.26 -39.50 -8.01
C ALA A 676 26.34 -40.39 -7.39
N SER A 677 27.62 -40.14 -7.71
CA SER A 677 28.73 -40.94 -7.19
C SER A 677 28.96 -40.75 -5.71
N ILE A 678 28.53 -39.64 -5.09
CA ILE A 678 28.81 -39.36 -3.68
C ILE A 678 27.97 -40.28 -2.78
N ILE A 679 28.65 -41.21 -2.11
CA ILE A 679 28.02 -42.20 -1.22
C ILE A 679 27.87 -41.63 0.19
N ASP A 680 28.85 -40.85 0.64
CA ASP A 680 28.97 -40.31 2.01
C ASP A 680 29.15 -38.79 1.95
N GLU A 681 28.16 -38.02 2.43
CA GLU A 681 28.22 -36.56 2.42
C GLU A 681 29.28 -35.99 3.39
N SER A 682 29.77 -36.80 4.34
CA SER A 682 30.81 -36.39 5.29
C SER A 682 32.24 -36.71 4.83
N ASP A 683 32.39 -37.56 3.81
CA ASP A 683 33.67 -37.99 3.25
C ASP A 683 33.62 -38.09 1.72
N LEU A 684 34.02 -37.00 1.07
CA LEU A 684 33.97 -36.85 -0.39
C LEU A 684 34.94 -37.74 -1.16
N SER A 685 35.85 -38.44 -0.46
CA SER A 685 36.71 -39.45 -1.07
C SER A 685 35.96 -40.74 -1.39
N LYS A 686 34.81 -40.98 -0.75
CA LYS A 686 33.98 -42.17 -0.98
C LYS A 686 33.00 -41.93 -2.11
N ARG A 687 33.37 -42.43 -3.29
CA ARG A 687 32.57 -42.31 -4.51
C ARG A 687 32.38 -43.65 -5.18
N ASP A 688 31.21 -43.83 -5.80
CA ASP A 688 30.97 -44.93 -6.73
C ASP A 688 31.58 -44.56 -8.10
N VAL A 689 32.56 -45.34 -8.54
CA VAL A 689 33.29 -45.08 -9.79
C VAL A 689 32.37 -45.20 -11.02
N ASP A 690 31.39 -46.12 -10.99
CA ASP A 690 30.48 -46.35 -12.13
C ASP A 690 29.47 -45.20 -12.30
N LEU A 691 29.26 -44.41 -11.24
CA LEU A 691 28.42 -43.22 -11.23
C LEU A 691 29.23 -41.91 -11.26
N ASN A 692 30.56 -41.95 -11.31
CA ASN A 692 31.36 -40.73 -11.34
C ASN A 692 31.56 -40.28 -12.79
N LEU A 693 30.73 -39.33 -13.26
CA LEU A 693 30.80 -38.82 -14.63
C LEU A 693 32.15 -38.19 -15.01
N TYR A 694 32.95 -37.80 -14.02
CA TYR A 694 34.22 -37.08 -14.20
C TYR A 694 35.45 -37.94 -13.98
N ASP A 695 35.26 -39.21 -13.62
CA ASP A 695 36.32 -40.20 -13.47
C ASP A 695 36.67 -40.82 -14.82
N SER A 696 37.96 -40.92 -15.10
CA SER A 696 38.44 -41.62 -16.30
C SER A 696 38.26 -43.13 -16.20
N ASP A 697 38.16 -43.68 -14.98
CA ASP A 697 38.01 -45.11 -14.74
C ASP A 697 36.54 -45.57 -14.74
N ASN A 698 35.58 -44.65 -14.88
CA ASN A 698 34.17 -45.00 -15.04
C ASN A 698 33.96 -45.79 -16.35
N PRO A 699 33.45 -47.04 -16.31
CA PRO A 699 33.23 -47.86 -17.50
C PRO A 699 32.15 -47.30 -18.43
N ASN A 700 31.32 -46.36 -17.95
CA ASN A 700 30.28 -45.69 -18.71
C ASN A 700 30.76 -44.27 -19.10
N GLN A 701 31.24 -44.11 -20.33
CA GLN A 701 31.70 -42.83 -20.89
C GLN A 701 30.74 -42.34 -21.99
N PRO A 702 30.71 -41.04 -22.32
CA PRO A 702 29.95 -40.53 -23.47
C PRO A 702 30.36 -41.23 -24.78
N THR A 703 29.45 -41.56 -25.69
CA THR A 703 28.00 -41.30 -25.65
C THR A 703 27.26 -42.24 -24.69
N TYR A 704 26.40 -41.70 -23.83
CA TYR A 704 25.69 -42.48 -22.81
C TYR A 704 24.48 -43.22 -23.40
N SER A 705 24.26 -44.46 -22.95
CA SER A 705 23.04 -45.20 -23.29
C SER A 705 21.83 -44.73 -22.47
N ASP A 706 20.62 -44.84 -23.02
CA ASP A 706 19.38 -44.53 -22.31
C ASP A 706 19.24 -45.31 -20.99
N THR A 707 19.69 -46.57 -20.98
CA THR A 707 19.71 -47.42 -19.78
C THR A 707 20.62 -46.85 -18.70
N TYR A 708 21.83 -46.40 -19.07
CA TYR A 708 22.76 -45.76 -18.13
C TYR A 708 22.20 -44.43 -17.63
N VAL A 709 21.66 -43.58 -18.52
CA VAL A 709 21.05 -42.31 -18.12
C VAL A 709 19.90 -42.55 -17.14
N GLY A 710 19.02 -43.52 -17.42
CA GLY A 710 17.92 -43.90 -16.52
C GLY A 710 18.40 -44.37 -15.15
N TRP A 711 19.43 -45.22 -15.09
CA TRP A 711 20.06 -45.65 -13.84
C TRP A 711 20.69 -44.48 -13.07
N TYR A 712 21.43 -43.60 -13.76
CA TYR A 712 22.05 -42.42 -13.17
C TYR A 712 21.00 -41.48 -12.57
N ARG A 713 19.89 -41.21 -13.27
CA ARG A 713 18.78 -40.41 -12.74
C ARG A 713 18.16 -41.01 -11.48
N ALA A 714 17.99 -42.33 -11.44
CA ALA A 714 17.49 -43.01 -10.24
C ALA A 714 18.48 -42.85 -9.05
N ALA A 715 19.78 -42.95 -9.30
CA ALA A 715 20.80 -42.73 -8.28
C ALA A 715 20.85 -41.28 -7.76
N GLN A 716 20.62 -40.29 -8.63
CA GLN A 716 20.48 -38.89 -8.23
C GLN A 716 19.27 -38.66 -7.29
N VAL A 717 18.11 -39.23 -7.62
CA VAL A 717 16.91 -39.18 -6.76
C VAL A 717 17.18 -39.87 -5.42
N ALA A 718 17.84 -41.03 -5.44
CA ALA A 718 18.20 -41.73 -4.21
C ALA A 718 19.16 -40.90 -3.33
N ARG A 719 20.08 -40.14 -3.93
CA ARG A 719 20.95 -39.21 -3.19
C ARG A 719 20.16 -38.04 -2.60
N SER A 720 19.28 -37.41 -3.37
CA SER A 720 18.38 -36.34 -2.90
C SER A 720 17.59 -36.80 -1.66
N LYS A 721 17.04 -38.03 -1.71
CA LYS A 721 16.35 -38.64 -0.57
C LYS A 721 17.23 -38.84 0.67
N ARG A 722 18.49 -39.26 0.51
CA ARG A 722 19.41 -39.36 1.66
C ARG A 722 19.64 -38.02 2.34
N ILE A 723 19.70 -36.93 1.56
CA ILE A 723 19.83 -35.57 2.10
C ILE A 723 18.53 -35.17 2.81
N ASP A 724 17.35 -35.47 2.25
CA ASP A 724 16.06 -35.27 2.91
C ASP A 724 15.99 -35.98 4.27
N ASP A 725 16.41 -37.26 4.32
CA ASP A 725 16.45 -38.04 5.56
C ASP A 725 17.39 -37.41 6.60
N PHE A 726 18.57 -36.94 6.18
CA PHE A 726 19.49 -36.18 7.05
C PHE A 726 18.83 -34.91 7.60
N VAL A 727 18.17 -34.15 6.74
CA VAL A 727 17.52 -32.89 7.09
C VAL A 727 16.40 -33.10 8.10
N TRP A 728 15.52 -34.08 7.88
CA TRP A 728 14.44 -34.41 8.81
C TRP A 728 14.97 -34.89 10.15
N ASN A 729 15.97 -35.77 10.16
CA ASN A 729 16.59 -36.22 11.40
C ASN A 729 17.16 -35.05 12.20
N LYS A 730 17.82 -34.08 11.55
CA LYS A 730 18.35 -32.89 12.22
C LYS A 730 17.27 -31.95 12.74
N LEU A 731 16.20 -31.71 11.98
CA LEU A 731 15.05 -30.93 12.46
C LEU A 731 14.40 -31.58 13.68
N ASP A 732 14.25 -32.91 13.67
CA ASP A 732 13.71 -33.67 14.80
C ASP A 732 14.60 -33.60 16.05
N GLU A 733 15.92 -33.65 15.88
CA GLU A 733 16.88 -33.46 16.97
C GLU A 733 16.75 -32.07 17.61
N LEU A 734 16.69 -31.01 16.80
CA LEU A 734 16.51 -29.63 17.29
C LEU A 734 15.17 -29.47 18.03
N LYS A 735 14.08 -30.01 17.48
CA LYS A 735 12.76 -30.00 18.12
C LYS A 735 12.79 -30.74 19.47
N LYS A 736 13.41 -31.92 19.55
CA LYS A 736 13.54 -32.69 20.80
C LYS A 736 14.43 -31.99 21.84
N ALA A 737 15.38 -31.17 21.40
CA ALA A 737 16.21 -30.35 22.28
C ALA A 737 15.50 -29.08 22.81
N GLY A 738 14.26 -28.82 22.41
CA GLY A 738 13.53 -27.60 22.78
C GLY A 738 13.96 -26.37 21.99
N LEU A 739 14.57 -26.56 20.82
CA LEU A 739 15.12 -25.51 19.96
C LEU A 739 14.35 -25.42 18.61
N PRO A 740 13.02 -25.24 18.63
CA PRO A 740 12.20 -25.36 17.41
C PRO A 740 12.50 -24.29 16.35
N ASN A 741 13.03 -23.14 16.75
CA ASN A 741 13.36 -22.02 15.86
C ASN A 741 14.84 -21.99 15.46
N GLU A 742 15.68 -22.88 16.00
CA GLU A 742 17.07 -22.97 15.57
C GLU A 742 17.16 -23.62 14.19
N GLU A 743 18.30 -23.37 13.55
CA GLU A 743 18.57 -23.76 12.19
C GLU A 743 19.98 -24.34 12.09
N PHE A 744 20.17 -25.31 11.19
CA PHE A 744 21.46 -25.94 10.96
C PHE A 744 21.90 -25.71 9.51
N GLY A 745 22.97 -24.93 9.35
CA GLY A 745 23.61 -24.75 8.06
C GLY A 745 24.46 -25.97 7.69
N PHE A 746 24.29 -26.48 6.47
CA PHE A 746 25.08 -27.58 5.94
C PHE A 746 25.48 -27.32 4.48
N VAL A 747 26.45 -28.11 4.01
CA VAL A 747 27.02 -28.00 2.66
C VAL A 747 26.58 -29.18 1.82
N VAL A 748 26.12 -28.91 0.60
CA VAL A 748 25.83 -29.96 -0.39
C VAL A 748 26.94 -29.97 -1.44
N HIS A 749 27.61 -31.10 -1.56
CA HIS A 749 28.72 -31.27 -2.49
C HIS A 749 28.27 -31.84 -3.84
N GLY A 750 29.06 -31.66 -4.90
CA GLY A 750 28.76 -32.24 -6.22
C GLY A 750 27.40 -31.81 -6.77
N THR A 751 27.26 -30.55 -7.19
CA THR A 751 25.97 -29.95 -7.60
C THR A 751 25.92 -29.52 -9.08
N MET A 752 26.82 -30.06 -9.91
CA MET A 752 26.85 -29.82 -11.37
C MET A 752 27.30 -31.08 -12.13
N ALA A 753 26.59 -32.19 -11.95
CA ALA A 753 26.92 -33.51 -12.52
C ALA A 753 25.72 -34.10 -13.28
N ASP A 754 25.41 -33.52 -14.43
CA ASP A 754 24.36 -33.98 -15.34
C ASP A 754 24.96 -34.63 -16.59
N PRO A 755 24.53 -35.84 -17.00
CA PRO A 755 24.97 -36.47 -18.25
C PRO A 755 24.78 -35.58 -19.48
N ARG A 756 23.74 -34.73 -19.47
CA ARG A 756 23.49 -33.74 -20.51
C ARG A 756 24.65 -32.79 -20.68
N TRP A 757 25.47 -32.47 -19.67
CA TRP A 757 26.60 -31.55 -19.87
C TRP A 757 27.75 -32.19 -20.64
N LEU A 758 27.88 -33.51 -20.60
CA LEU A 758 28.98 -34.25 -21.22
C LEU A 758 28.58 -34.86 -22.57
N ASP A 759 27.28 -35.10 -22.81
CA ASP A 759 26.77 -35.72 -24.03
C ASP A 759 25.56 -34.95 -24.60
N LEU A 760 25.73 -34.41 -25.80
CA LEU A 760 24.68 -33.71 -26.55
C LEU A 760 23.56 -34.65 -27.02
N ASN A 761 23.79 -35.96 -27.12
CA ASN A 761 22.76 -36.89 -27.58
C ASN A 761 21.65 -37.10 -26.54
N VAL A 762 21.92 -36.80 -25.27
CA VAL A 762 20.93 -36.94 -24.18
C VAL A 762 19.83 -35.87 -24.26
N ASP A 763 20.18 -34.65 -24.68
CA ASP A 763 19.22 -33.57 -24.97
C ASP A 763 19.78 -32.66 -26.09
N PRO A 764 19.57 -33.03 -27.37
CA PRO A 764 20.18 -32.33 -28.51
C PRO A 764 19.80 -30.85 -28.58
N ASN A 765 20.81 -29.99 -28.70
CA ASN A 765 20.65 -28.54 -28.72
C ASN A 765 21.86 -27.83 -29.37
N ASP A 766 21.77 -26.52 -29.57
CA ASP A 766 22.75 -25.69 -30.30
C ASP A 766 23.89 -25.14 -29.41
N ARG A 767 24.06 -25.65 -28.18
CA ARG A 767 25.09 -25.13 -27.27
C ARG A 767 26.51 -25.48 -27.76
N LYS A 768 27.50 -24.81 -27.18
CA LYS A 768 28.92 -24.78 -27.61
C LYS A 768 29.61 -26.16 -27.81
N GLY A 769 29.10 -27.23 -27.22
CA GLY A 769 29.64 -28.58 -27.34
C GLY A 769 29.45 -29.42 -26.08
N PRO A 770 29.94 -30.67 -26.06
CA PRO A 770 30.03 -31.46 -24.84
C PRO A 770 31.03 -30.83 -23.84
N ASN A 771 30.90 -31.16 -22.56
CA ASN A 771 31.65 -30.61 -21.43
C ASN A 771 31.47 -29.11 -21.22
N TRP A 772 30.24 -28.62 -21.38
CA TRP A 772 29.92 -27.20 -21.21
C TRP A 772 28.57 -27.00 -20.49
N CYS A 773 28.56 -26.08 -19.52
CA CYS A 773 27.36 -25.53 -18.87
C CYS A 773 27.50 -24.01 -18.77
N PHE A 774 26.45 -23.29 -18.35
CA PHE A 774 26.43 -21.83 -18.26
C PHE A 774 27.48 -21.23 -17.31
N MET A 775 28.08 -22.06 -16.45
CA MET A 775 29.17 -21.67 -15.55
C MET A 775 30.57 -22.11 -16.05
N GLY A 776 30.66 -22.68 -17.26
CA GLY A 776 31.90 -23.16 -17.88
C GLY A 776 32.05 -24.68 -17.83
N ASP A 777 33.24 -25.16 -17.43
CA ASP A 777 33.55 -26.59 -17.35
C ASP A 777 32.77 -27.25 -16.19
N PRO A 778 31.82 -28.16 -16.48
CA PRO A 778 30.98 -28.77 -15.46
C PRO A 778 31.79 -29.57 -14.42
N LYS A 779 32.93 -30.17 -14.78
CA LYS A 779 33.80 -30.90 -13.83
C LYS A 779 34.33 -29.97 -12.75
N THR A 780 34.83 -28.81 -13.15
CA THR A 780 35.33 -27.77 -12.22
C THR A 780 34.18 -27.19 -11.39
N VAL A 781 33.04 -26.89 -12.02
CA VAL A 781 31.88 -26.28 -11.36
C VAL A 781 31.23 -27.21 -10.33
N ASN A 782 31.28 -28.53 -10.54
CA ASN A 782 30.64 -29.52 -9.66
C ASN A 782 31.05 -29.39 -8.18
N MET A 783 32.27 -28.93 -7.91
CA MET A 783 32.80 -28.74 -6.55
C MET A 783 33.04 -27.27 -6.16
N MET A 784 32.70 -26.33 -7.04
CA MET A 784 32.92 -24.90 -6.82
C MET A 784 32.00 -24.34 -5.71
N PRO A 785 32.47 -23.34 -4.94
CA PRO A 785 31.70 -22.74 -3.85
C PRO A 785 30.45 -21.97 -4.30
N ALA A 786 30.37 -21.53 -5.56
CA ALA A 786 29.21 -20.80 -6.09
C ALA A 786 28.23 -21.68 -6.88
N GLY A 787 28.26 -23.01 -6.67
CA GLY A 787 27.25 -23.93 -7.21
C GLY A 787 25.89 -23.79 -6.51
N LEU A 788 24.82 -24.26 -7.18
CA LEU A 788 23.48 -24.26 -6.61
C LEU A 788 23.41 -25.11 -5.33
N ALA A 789 22.60 -24.65 -4.37
CA ALA A 789 22.37 -25.31 -3.09
C ALA A 789 23.65 -25.63 -2.30
N ARG A 790 24.78 -25.00 -2.63
CA ARG A 790 26.08 -25.30 -2.02
C ARG A 790 26.02 -25.13 -0.50
N PHE A 791 25.38 -24.07 -0.06
CA PHE A 791 25.13 -23.78 1.35
C PHE A 791 23.63 -23.76 1.56
N CYS A 792 23.12 -24.57 2.49
CA CYS A 792 21.69 -24.68 2.75
C CYS A 792 21.42 -24.69 4.25
N SER A 793 20.30 -24.10 4.64
CA SER A 793 19.64 -24.42 5.89
C SER A 793 18.71 -25.63 5.72
N LEU A 794 18.32 -26.28 6.82
CA LEU A 794 17.41 -27.44 6.79
C LEU A 794 16.07 -27.08 6.13
N ARG A 795 15.48 -25.95 6.54
CA ARG A 795 14.18 -25.49 6.00
C ARG A 795 14.27 -25.04 4.56
N ALA A 796 15.35 -24.35 4.20
CA ALA A 796 15.60 -23.91 2.83
C ALA A 796 15.72 -25.11 1.89
N TRP A 797 16.39 -26.19 2.31
CA TRP A 797 16.46 -27.42 1.54
C TRP A 797 15.08 -28.00 1.23
N LEU A 798 14.23 -28.18 2.24
CA LEU A 798 12.89 -28.73 2.04
C LEU A 798 11.99 -27.85 1.16
N SER A 799 12.13 -26.52 1.29
CA SER A 799 11.31 -25.57 0.51
C SER A 799 11.77 -25.41 -0.93
N GLN A 800 13.09 -25.39 -1.20
CA GLN A 800 13.65 -25.08 -2.52
C GLN A 800 14.11 -26.29 -3.32
N TRP A 801 14.76 -27.25 -2.65
CA TRP A 801 15.72 -28.16 -3.27
C TRP A 801 15.29 -29.63 -3.20
N SER A 802 14.53 -30.01 -2.17
CA SER A 802 13.98 -31.36 -2.03
C SER A 802 12.99 -31.66 -3.16
N ILE A 803 13.25 -32.75 -3.88
CA ILE A 803 12.36 -33.25 -4.95
C ILE A 803 11.02 -33.76 -4.38
N GLU A 804 11.04 -34.27 -3.15
CA GLU A 804 9.88 -34.84 -2.47
C GLU A 804 9.01 -33.75 -1.85
N HIS A 805 9.63 -32.73 -1.22
CA HIS A 805 8.94 -31.81 -0.34
C HIS A 805 8.72 -30.39 -0.91
N SER A 806 9.55 -29.93 -1.85
CA SER A 806 9.37 -28.59 -2.42
C SER A 806 8.05 -28.50 -3.17
N ARG A 807 7.27 -27.45 -2.95
CA ARG A 807 5.99 -27.22 -3.64
C ARG A 807 6.14 -26.39 -4.92
N ALA A 808 7.30 -25.78 -5.13
CA ALA A 808 7.56 -24.89 -6.26
C ALA A 808 8.05 -25.65 -7.51
N LYS A 809 7.42 -26.80 -7.82
CA LYS A 809 7.71 -27.62 -8.99
C LYS A 809 6.88 -27.13 -10.17
N GLY A 810 7.51 -26.40 -11.10
CA GLY A 810 6.85 -25.75 -12.23
C GLY A 810 5.90 -26.65 -13.02
N PRO A 811 6.27 -27.89 -13.42
CA PRO A 811 5.35 -28.81 -14.08
C PRO A 811 4.10 -29.16 -13.27
N GLU A 812 4.19 -29.27 -11.95
CA GLU A 812 3.03 -29.54 -11.09
C GLU A 812 2.15 -28.30 -10.99
N CYS A 813 2.74 -27.12 -10.76
CA CYS A 813 2.03 -25.85 -10.69
C CYS A 813 1.36 -25.46 -12.02
N ALA A 814 1.98 -25.77 -13.16
CA ALA A 814 1.46 -25.47 -14.49
C ALA A 814 0.08 -26.11 -14.76
N GLY A 815 -0.26 -27.19 -14.04
CA GLY A 815 -1.58 -27.82 -14.13
C GLY A 815 -2.73 -26.99 -13.54
N ASP A 816 -2.41 -26.03 -12.66
CA ASP A 816 -3.40 -25.18 -12.00
C ASP A 816 -3.62 -23.85 -12.70
N VAL A 817 -2.69 -23.42 -13.57
CA VAL A 817 -2.73 -22.12 -14.24
C VAL A 817 -3.78 -22.12 -15.34
N SER A 818 -4.68 -21.12 -15.31
CA SER A 818 -5.75 -20.96 -16.30
C SER A 818 -5.59 -19.77 -17.24
N VAL A 819 -4.65 -18.87 -16.94
CA VAL A 819 -4.37 -17.66 -17.75
C VAL A 819 -3.46 -17.97 -18.94
N PRO A 820 -3.43 -17.12 -19.99
CA PRO A 820 -2.61 -17.35 -21.18
C PRO A 820 -1.11 -17.52 -20.85
N ILE A 821 -0.43 -18.45 -21.53
CA ILE A 821 0.99 -18.76 -21.30
C ILE A 821 1.81 -18.63 -22.58
N LEU A 822 2.88 -17.86 -22.53
CA LEU A 822 3.91 -17.80 -23.57
C LEU A 822 5.19 -18.47 -23.08
N VAL A 823 5.69 -19.48 -23.79
CA VAL A 823 6.96 -20.14 -23.50
C VAL A 823 7.96 -19.85 -24.61
N ILE A 824 9.12 -19.30 -24.25
CA ILE A 824 10.23 -19.00 -25.15
C ILE A 824 11.43 -19.86 -24.75
N GLU A 825 11.80 -20.79 -25.64
CA GLU A 825 12.99 -21.64 -25.54
C GLU A 825 14.17 -20.97 -26.26
N ASN A 826 15.36 -21.08 -25.67
CA ASN A 826 16.62 -20.67 -26.29
C ASN A 826 17.35 -21.93 -26.77
N SER A 827 17.59 -22.09 -28.07
CA SER A 827 18.05 -23.38 -28.60
C SER A 827 19.51 -23.71 -28.24
N ALA A 828 20.34 -22.72 -27.90
CA ALA A 828 21.73 -22.89 -27.45
C ALA A 828 21.91 -22.68 -25.94
N ASP A 829 20.83 -22.87 -25.16
CA ASP A 829 20.84 -22.63 -23.73
C ASP A 829 21.72 -23.66 -22.99
N ASP A 830 22.68 -23.15 -22.23
CA ASP A 830 23.67 -23.90 -21.47
C ASP A 830 23.35 -23.96 -19.96
N GLY A 831 22.22 -23.41 -19.52
CA GLY A 831 21.68 -23.54 -18.16
C GLY A 831 20.34 -24.25 -18.11
N CYS A 832 19.49 -24.04 -19.10
CA CYS A 832 18.14 -24.58 -19.22
C CYS A 832 18.02 -25.39 -20.52
N THR A 833 18.31 -26.69 -20.45
CA THR A 833 18.30 -27.54 -21.65
C THR A 833 16.90 -27.59 -22.28
N PRO A 834 16.74 -27.72 -23.62
CA PRO A 834 15.46 -27.63 -24.33
C PRO A 834 14.31 -28.47 -23.76
N SER A 835 14.61 -29.63 -23.17
CA SER A 835 13.60 -30.45 -22.49
C SER A 835 12.81 -29.72 -21.40
N HIS A 836 13.35 -28.67 -20.76
CA HIS A 836 12.68 -27.94 -19.68
C HIS A 836 11.44 -27.20 -20.16
N ALA A 837 11.58 -26.41 -21.22
CA ALA A 837 10.49 -25.62 -21.79
C ALA A 837 9.34 -26.51 -22.29
N LYS A 838 9.71 -27.63 -22.95
CA LYS A 838 8.75 -28.64 -23.42
C LYS A 838 7.99 -29.31 -22.28
N ARG A 839 8.67 -29.64 -21.17
CA ARG A 839 8.04 -30.23 -19.97
C ARG A 839 7.05 -29.27 -19.31
N LEU A 840 7.39 -27.99 -19.20
CA LEU A 840 6.47 -26.98 -18.66
C LEU A 840 5.21 -26.87 -19.54
N LEU A 841 5.38 -26.71 -20.85
CA LEU A 841 4.27 -26.57 -21.80
C LEU A 841 3.35 -27.80 -21.83
N ALA A 842 3.92 -29.01 -21.68
CA ALA A 842 3.17 -30.26 -21.67
C ALA A 842 2.21 -30.38 -20.48
N CYS A 843 2.50 -29.73 -19.36
CA CYS A 843 1.68 -29.77 -18.15
C CYS A 843 0.55 -28.73 -18.12
N VAL A 844 0.60 -27.71 -18.98
CA VAL A 844 -0.48 -26.71 -19.13
C VAL A 844 -1.74 -27.37 -19.70
N GLN A 845 -2.86 -27.24 -18.98
CA GLN A 845 -4.11 -27.95 -19.26
C GLN A 845 -5.06 -27.25 -20.26
N HIS A 846 -4.75 -26.02 -20.69
CA HIS A 846 -5.55 -25.26 -21.66
C HIS A 846 -4.80 -25.02 -22.98
N ASP A 847 -5.55 -24.66 -24.02
CA ASP A 847 -5.04 -24.44 -25.39
C ASP A 847 -4.53 -23.00 -25.63
N ASP A 848 -4.81 -22.07 -24.72
CA ASP A 848 -4.33 -20.68 -24.79
C ASP A 848 -2.85 -20.58 -24.38
N LYS A 849 -1.98 -21.24 -25.15
CA LYS A 849 -0.54 -21.30 -24.93
C LYS A 849 0.24 -21.20 -26.22
N GLU A 850 1.35 -20.47 -26.18
CA GLU A 850 2.28 -20.31 -27.29
C GLU A 850 3.68 -20.83 -26.94
N PHE A 851 4.39 -21.32 -27.95
CA PHE A 851 5.75 -21.84 -27.83
C PHE A 851 6.61 -21.34 -28.98
N HIS A 852 7.71 -20.66 -28.65
CA HIS A 852 8.66 -20.12 -29.60
C HIS A 852 10.08 -20.57 -29.26
N VAL A 853 10.90 -20.75 -30.28
CA VAL A 853 12.32 -21.10 -30.14
C VAL A 853 13.15 -19.98 -30.75
N ILE A 854 14.15 -19.51 -30.00
CA ILE A 854 15.11 -18.51 -30.48
C ILE A 854 16.42 -19.22 -30.82
N ASP A 855 16.64 -19.37 -32.13
CA ASP A 855 17.76 -20.13 -32.67
C ASP A 855 19.12 -19.52 -32.28
N GLY A 856 20.02 -20.35 -31.76
CA GLY A 856 21.37 -20.00 -31.33
C GLY A 856 21.45 -19.13 -30.06
N ALA A 857 20.34 -18.87 -29.37
CA ALA A 857 20.33 -18.05 -28.15
C ALA A 857 20.87 -18.83 -26.94
N THR A 858 21.73 -18.17 -26.17
CA THR A 858 22.26 -18.66 -24.87
C THR A 858 21.35 -18.23 -23.72
N HIS A 859 21.60 -18.74 -22.51
CA HIS A 859 20.71 -18.53 -21.36
C HIS A 859 20.38 -17.04 -21.06
N TYR A 860 21.40 -16.16 -21.16
CA TYR A 860 21.29 -14.74 -20.80
C TYR A 860 21.41 -13.75 -21.98
N TYR A 861 21.51 -14.23 -23.22
CA TYR A 861 21.71 -13.38 -24.41
C TYR A 861 22.96 -12.47 -24.35
N ILE A 862 23.95 -12.79 -23.50
CA ILE A 862 25.16 -11.98 -23.34
C ILE A 862 25.95 -12.00 -24.65
N GLY A 863 26.15 -10.82 -25.24
CA GLY A 863 26.80 -10.68 -26.54
C GLY A 863 25.93 -11.11 -27.74
N GLN A 864 24.62 -11.29 -27.57
CA GLN A 864 23.67 -11.74 -28.61
C GLN A 864 22.49 -10.76 -28.81
N PRO A 865 22.75 -9.46 -29.12
CA PRO A 865 21.70 -8.45 -29.24
C PRO A 865 20.71 -8.75 -30.38
N ASP A 866 21.18 -9.35 -31.48
CA ASP A 866 20.37 -9.84 -32.60
C ASP A 866 19.27 -10.80 -32.12
N LYS A 867 19.65 -11.82 -31.34
CA LYS A 867 18.74 -12.87 -30.86
C LYS A 867 17.79 -12.34 -29.79
N MET A 868 18.29 -11.43 -28.95
CA MET A 868 17.48 -10.75 -27.95
C MET A 868 16.35 -9.94 -28.61
N MET A 869 16.64 -9.23 -29.70
CA MET A 869 15.60 -8.48 -30.43
C MET A 869 14.57 -9.38 -31.12
N VAL A 870 14.94 -10.60 -31.51
CA VAL A 870 13.98 -11.62 -31.98
C VAL A 870 13.07 -12.06 -30.83
N ALA A 871 13.62 -12.28 -29.64
CA ALA A 871 12.85 -12.65 -28.45
C ALA A 871 11.89 -11.54 -27.97
N VAL A 872 12.25 -10.26 -28.15
CA VAL A 872 11.37 -9.11 -27.85
C VAL A 872 10.21 -9.01 -28.84
N GLY A 873 10.45 -9.27 -30.14
CA GLY A 873 9.45 -9.16 -31.21
C GLY A 873 9.06 -7.71 -31.53
N ALA A 874 9.59 -7.16 -32.62
CA ALA A 874 9.38 -5.78 -33.05
C ALA A 874 8.81 -5.72 -34.48
N GLN A 875 7.80 -4.87 -34.67
CA GLN A 875 7.27 -4.52 -35.97
C GLN A 875 8.07 -3.39 -36.61
N SER A 876 8.52 -3.55 -37.86
CA SER A 876 9.10 -2.43 -38.62
C SER A 876 8.06 -1.78 -39.52
N TYR A 877 8.26 -0.49 -39.77
CA TYR A 877 7.51 0.28 -40.75
C TYR A 877 8.42 1.36 -41.33
N ILE A 878 8.04 1.85 -42.50
CA ILE A 878 8.62 3.05 -43.10
C ILE A 878 7.65 4.18 -42.90
N GLU A 879 8.21 5.33 -42.55
CA GLU A 879 7.47 6.53 -42.25
C GLU A 879 7.97 7.68 -43.11
N TRP A 880 7.02 8.38 -43.74
CA TRP A 880 7.28 9.64 -44.40
C TRP A 880 7.06 10.75 -43.38
N LYS A 881 8.15 11.35 -42.88
CA LYS A 881 8.08 12.47 -41.93
C LYS A 881 7.46 13.69 -42.62
N SER A 882 6.31 14.13 -42.14
CA SER A 882 5.59 15.30 -42.61
C SER A 882 5.43 16.36 -41.52
N SER A 883 4.97 17.55 -41.88
CA SER A 883 4.62 18.62 -40.93
C SER A 883 3.56 18.16 -39.91
N GLU A 884 3.63 18.67 -38.68
CA GLU A 884 2.64 18.39 -37.63
C GLU A 884 1.21 18.71 -38.12
N GLY A 885 0.26 17.81 -37.84
CA GLY A 885 -1.17 18.01 -38.11
C GLY A 885 -1.71 17.44 -39.43
N LEU A 886 -0.92 16.66 -40.19
CA LEU A 886 -1.43 15.93 -41.36
C LEU A 886 -2.23 14.69 -40.95
N PRO A 887 -3.31 14.33 -41.69
CA PRO A 887 -4.10 13.13 -41.41
C PRO A 887 -3.27 11.83 -41.51
N PRO A 888 -3.43 10.88 -40.58
CA PRO A 888 -2.69 9.62 -40.59
C PRO A 888 -3.21 8.66 -41.68
N LEU A 889 -2.29 8.13 -42.49
CA LEU A 889 -2.55 7.13 -43.52
C LEU A 889 -1.62 5.92 -43.31
N HIS A 890 -2.20 4.74 -43.17
CA HIS A 890 -1.43 3.50 -43.15
C HIS A 890 -1.53 2.77 -44.49
N PHE A 891 -0.41 2.26 -45.01
CA PHE A 891 -0.39 1.44 -46.22
C PHE A 891 0.08 0.00 -45.95
N ALA A 892 -0.79 -0.96 -46.23
CA ALA A 892 -0.49 -2.39 -46.12
C ALA A 892 -0.10 -2.99 -47.49
N HIS A 893 1.11 -3.54 -47.59
CA HIS A 893 1.63 -4.09 -48.84
C HIS A 893 1.01 -5.45 -49.24
N ALA A 894 1.20 -5.85 -50.49
CA ALA A 894 0.78 -7.15 -51.01
C ALA A 894 1.73 -8.30 -50.59
N ASN A 895 1.25 -9.55 -50.73
CA ASN A 895 2.02 -10.74 -50.39
C ASN A 895 3.31 -10.79 -51.23
N GLY A 896 4.42 -11.17 -50.60
CA GLY A 896 5.73 -11.23 -51.26
C GLY A 896 6.44 -9.88 -51.44
N PHE A 897 5.80 -8.76 -51.05
CA PHE A 897 6.40 -7.42 -51.03
C PHE A 897 6.72 -6.95 -49.60
N ASN A 898 7.25 -5.74 -49.47
CA ASN A 898 7.55 -5.09 -48.19
C ASN A 898 7.11 -3.62 -48.23
N GLY A 899 7.08 -2.95 -47.08
CA GLY A 899 6.68 -1.53 -47.00
C GLY A 899 7.56 -0.65 -47.91
N LEU A 900 8.83 -1.01 -48.07
CA LEU A 900 9.80 -0.20 -48.82
C LEU A 900 9.53 -0.17 -50.31
N THR A 901 8.99 -1.26 -50.84
CA THR A 901 8.60 -1.41 -52.24
C THR A 901 7.71 -0.28 -52.74
N TYR A 902 6.93 0.33 -51.83
CA TYR A 902 5.98 1.38 -52.14
C TYR A 902 6.56 2.80 -51.97
N ARG A 903 7.87 2.95 -51.73
CA ARG A 903 8.47 4.23 -51.36
C ARG A 903 8.25 5.33 -52.37
N ASN A 904 8.63 5.08 -53.62
CA ASN A 904 8.43 6.05 -54.70
C ASN A 904 6.95 6.28 -55.02
N LEU A 905 6.09 5.32 -54.66
CA LEU A 905 4.67 5.35 -54.94
C LEU A 905 3.89 6.18 -53.92
N LEU A 906 4.28 6.15 -52.65
CA LEU A 906 3.62 6.89 -51.57
C LEU A 906 4.21 8.28 -51.35
N SER A 907 5.47 8.50 -51.73
CA SER A 907 6.16 9.79 -51.60
C SER A 907 5.36 11.00 -52.13
N PRO A 908 4.60 10.93 -53.26
CA PRO A 908 3.79 12.06 -53.73
C PRO A 908 2.60 12.43 -52.84
N LEU A 909 2.25 11.62 -51.84
CA LEU A 909 1.17 11.88 -50.88
C LEU A 909 1.71 12.40 -49.53
N ALA A 910 3.03 12.43 -49.35
CA ALA A 910 3.68 12.71 -48.06
C ALA A 910 3.59 14.19 -47.62
N ASP A 911 3.22 15.09 -48.51
CA ASP A 911 2.93 16.50 -48.20
C ASP A 911 1.51 16.71 -47.67
N ARG A 912 0.65 15.69 -47.77
CA ARG A 912 -0.78 15.75 -47.47
C ARG A 912 -1.23 14.74 -46.42
N PHE A 913 -0.46 13.68 -46.20
CA PHE A 913 -0.73 12.66 -45.18
C PHE A 913 0.53 12.36 -44.38
N HIS A 914 0.35 12.02 -43.10
CA HIS A 914 1.38 11.34 -42.31
C HIS A 914 1.30 9.85 -42.65
N ILE A 915 2.28 9.32 -43.39
CA ILE A 915 2.19 7.97 -43.98
C ILE A 915 3.06 6.98 -43.21
N ARG A 916 2.48 5.83 -42.85
CA ARG A 916 3.22 4.64 -42.41
C ARG A 916 2.93 3.44 -43.29
N ALA A 917 3.96 2.83 -43.88
CA ALA A 917 3.86 1.55 -44.57
C ALA A 917 4.59 0.48 -43.73
N TRP A 918 3.85 -0.47 -43.17
CA TRP A 918 4.46 -1.50 -42.33
C TRP A 918 5.21 -2.56 -43.13
N ASP A 919 6.02 -3.35 -42.43
CA ASP A 919 6.45 -4.66 -42.88
C ASP A 919 5.63 -5.72 -42.15
N ALA A 920 4.72 -6.35 -42.89
CA ALA A 920 3.87 -7.40 -42.37
C ALA A 920 4.71 -8.62 -41.98
N ARG A 921 4.28 -9.37 -40.96
CA ARG A 921 4.94 -10.60 -40.51
C ARG A 921 5.46 -11.47 -41.67
N GLY A 922 6.73 -11.83 -41.58
CA GLY A 922 7.43 -12.61 -42.61
C GLY A 922 7.75 -11.84 -43.89
N HIS A 923 7.75 -10.51 -43.82
CA HIS A 923 8.15 -9.62 -44.90
C HIS A 923 8.98 -8.48 -44.33
N GLY A 924 9.78 -7.84 -45.18
CA GLY A 924 10.53 -6.64 -44.82
C GLY A 924 11.51 -6.85 -43.68
N GLN A 925 11.64 -5.87 -42.78
CA GLN A 925 12.59 -5.88 -41.65
C GLN A 925 11.95 -6.22 -40.30
N THR A 926 10.70 -6.68 -40.31
CA THR A 926 9.95 -7.02 -39.09
C THR A 926 10.59 -8.25 -38.43
N SER A 927 10.75 -8.24 -37.09
CA SER A 927 11.24 -9.43 -36.37
C SER A 927 10.10 -10.34 -35.90
N LEU A 928 8.86 -10.05 -36.29
CA LEU A 928 7.72 -10.92 -36.04
C LEU A 928 7.89 -12.30 -36.68
N THR A 929 7.75 -13.34 -35.87
CA THR A 929 7.93 -14.74 -36.29
C THR A 929 6.93 -15.16 -37.37
N ALA A 930 7.44 -15.74 -38.45
CA ALA A 930 6.70 -16.18 -39.63
C ALA A 930 6.90 -17.69 -39.89
N ASN A 931 6.04 -18.54 -39.31
CA ASN A 931 6.15 -20.00 -39.41
C ASN A 931 5.03 -20.61 -40.29
N PRO A 932 5.33 -21.13 -41.49
CA PRO A 932 4.32 -21.68 -42.41
C PRO A 932 3.46 -22.81 -41.82
N ARG A 933 3.97 -23.55 -40.83
CA ARG A 933 3.23 -24.66 -40.19
C ARG A 933 2.11 -24.16 -39.27
N THR A 934 2.31 -23.03 -38.60
CA THR A 934 1.37 -22.48 -37.62
C THR A 934 0.44 -21.43 -38.23
N GLN A 935 0.67 -21.05 -39.48
CA GLN A 935 -0.13 -20.06 -40.18
C GLN A 935 -1.41 -20.69 -40.74
N ARG A 936 -2.55 -20.25 -40.19
CA ARG A 936 -3.87 -20.82 -40.47
C ARG A 936 -4.90 -19.80 -40.97
N SER A 937 -4.66 -18.51 -40.73
CA SER A 937 -5.62 -17.46 -41.02
C SER A 937 -4.96 -16.09 -41.20
N TRP A 938 -5.70 -15.21 -41.85
CA TRP A 938 -5.40 -13.80 -42.07
C TRP A 938 -5.64 -12.93 -40.83
N TYR A 939 -6.39 -13.42 -39.82
CA TYR A 939 -6.59 -12.70 -38.56
C TYR A 939 -5.28 -12.35 -37.85
N ARG A 940 -4.24 -13.18 -38.00
CA ARG A 940 -2.93 -12.89 -37.41
C ARG A 940 -2.30 -11.60 -37.97
N TYR A 941 -2.47 -11.33 -39.26
CA TYR A 941 -2.06 -10.05 -39.85
C TYR A 941 -2.95 -8.90 -39.38
N SER A 942 -4.24 -9.15 -39.20
CA SER A 942 -5.15 -8.15 -38.63
C SER A 942 -4.74 -7.75 -37.21
N ASP A 943 -4.33 -8.72 -36.38
CA ASP A 943 -3.91 -8.48 -35.00
C ASP A 943 -2.60 -7.68 -34.97
N ASP A 944 -1.63 -8.06 -35.83
CA ASP A 944 -0.39 -7.31 -36.01
C ASP A 944 -0.69 -5.86 -36.43
N LEU A 945 -1.63 -5.66 -37.36
CA LEU A 945 -1.98 -4.34 -37.87
C LEU A 945 -2.70 -3.51 -36.81
N VAL A 946 -3.64 -4.09 -36.07
CA VAL A 946 -4.36 -3.39 -35.00
C VAL A 946 -3.38 -2.84 -33.95
N ALA A 947 -2.39 -3.64 -33.53
CA ALA A 947 -1.38 -3.19 -32.57
C ALA A 947 -0.57 -1.99 -33.08
N LEU A 948 -0.25 -1.97 -34.39
CA LEU A 948 0.40 -0.82 -35.02
C LEU A 948 -0.52 0.41 -35.07
N LEU A 949 -1.80 0.20 -35.37
CA LEU A 949 -2.79 1.27 -35.51
C LEU A 949 -3.13 1.94 -34.18
N GLU A 950 -3.20 1.20 -33.07
CA GLU A 950 -3.40 1.77 -31.74
C GLU A 950 -2.36 2.85 -31.46
N ARG A 951 -1.09 2.49 -31.64
CA ARG A 951 0.04 3.41 -31.44
C ARG A 951 0.03 4.57 -32.44
N PHE A 952 -0.29 4.30 -33.70
CA PHE A 952 -0.27 5.33 -34.73
C PHE A 952 -1.42 6.34 -34.57
N ALA A 953 -2.62 5.87 -34.21
CA ALA A 953 -3.77 6.73 -33.96
C ALA A 953 -3.52 7.67 -32.77
N ASP A 954 -2.90 7.17 -31.71
CA ASP A 954 -2.53 7.96 -30.53
C ASP A 954 -1.49 9.04 -30.88
N GLU A 955 -0.43 8.67 -31.60
CA GLU A 955 0.63 9.60 -32.01
C GLU A 955 0.13 10.67 -32.99
N ALA A 956 -0.83 10.33 -33.85
CA ALA A 956 -1.41 11.25 -34.84
C ALA A 956 -2.66 12.01 -34.32
N GLY A 957 -3.12 11.72 -33.09
CA GLY A 957 -4.26 12.40 -32.47
C GLY A 957 -5.62 12.09 -33.08
N GLY A 958 -5.80 10.92 -33.72
CA GLY A 958 -7.06 10.53 -34.33
C GLY A 958 -7.01 9.25 -35.17
N PRO A 959 -8.18 8.75 -35.65
CA PRO A 959 -8.29 7.49 -36.39
C PRO A 959 -7.57 7.54 -37.75
N VAL A 960 -7.09 6.36 -38.19
CA VAL A 960 -6.17 6.20 -39.33
C VAL A 960 -6.93 5.83 -40.61
N LEU A 961 -6.58 6.44 -41.74
CA LEU A 961 -7.02 6.02 -43.07
C LEU A 961 -6.23 4.79 -43.51
N LEU A 962 -6.87 3.65 -43.74
CA LEU A 962 -6.17 2.43 -44.17
C LEU A 962 -6.21 2.28 -45.68
N ALA A 963 -5.04 2.21 -46.29
CA ALA A 963 -4.85 1.81 -47.68
C ALA A 963 -4.20 0.42 -47.73
N GLY A 964 -4.55 -0.42 -48.71
CA GLY A 964 -3.93 -1.73 -48.83
C GLY A 964 -4.03 -2.37 -50.20
N HIS A 965 -2.97 -3.08 -50.61
CA HIS A 965 -2.90 -3.81 -51.87
C HIS A 965 -2.95 -5.32 -51.66
N SER A 966 -3.83 -6.02 -52.40
CA SER A 966 -3.96 -7.49 -52.37
C SER A 966 -4.08 -8.03 -50.94
N MET A 967 -3.04 -8.71 -50.42
CA MET A 967 -2.95 -9.16 -49.02
C MET A 967 -3.21 -8.02 -48.03
N GLY A 968 -2.58 -6.87 -48.25
CA GLY A 968 -2.75 -5.70 -47.40
C GLY A 968 -4.17 -5.16 -47.43
N GLY A 969 -4.86 -5.21 -48.58
CA GLY A 969 -6.26 -4.81 -48.69
C GLY A 969 -7.18 -5.67 -47.83
N THR A 970 -7.02 -7.00 -47.89
CA THR A 970 -7.78 -7.94 -47.05
C THR A 970 -7.46 -7.77 -45.55
N THR A 971 -6.21 -7.47 -45.22
CA THR A 971 -5.77 -7.23 -43.83
C THR A 971 -6.40 -5.94 -43.27
N SER A 972 -6.41 -4.86 -44.05
CA SER A 972 -7.04 -3.59 -43.65
C SER A 972 -8.55 -3.72 -43.43
N ILE A 973 -9.25 -4.53 -44.22
CA ILE A 973 -10.68 -4.84 -43.99
C ILE A 973 -10.88 -5.57 -42.65
N LEU A 974 -10.04 -6.55 -42.36
CA LEU A 974 -10.13 -7.31 -41.10
C LEU A 974 -9.84 -6.45 -39.88
N ALA A 975 -8.84 -5.57 -39.96
CA ALA A 975 -8.50 -4.64 -38.90
C ALA A 975 -9.65 -3.64 -38.65
N ALA A 976 -10.20 -3.06 -39.71
CA ALA A 976 -11.34 -2.13 -39.62
C ALA A 976 -12.60 -2.78 -39.03
N ALA A 977 -12.87 -4.04 -39.35
CA ALA A 977 -13.97 -4.78 -38.76
C ALA A 977 -13.78 -5.05 -37.25
N ARG A 978 -12.53 -5.22 -36.81
CA ARG A 978 -12.20 -5.55 -35.43
C ARG A 978 -12.09 -4.32 -34.53
N ARG A 979 -11.60 -3.20 -35.06
CA ARG A 979 -11.39 -1.93 -34.37
C ARG A 979 -11.87 -0.75 -35.22
N PRO A 980 -13.19 -0.63 -35.44
CA PRO A 980 -13.74 0.48 -36.23
C PRO A 980 -13.48 1.85 -35.61
N ASP A 981 -13.24 1.91 -34.30
CA ASP A 981 -12.86 3.12 -33.57
C ASP A 981 -11.49 3.70 -33.97
N LEU A 982 -10.57 2.85 -34.48
CA LEU A 982 -9.24 3.26 -34.92
C LEU A 982 -9.17 3.61 -36.41
N VAL A 983 -10.24 3.37 -37.17
CA VAL A 983 -10.21 3.43 -38.63
C VAL A 983 -11.14 4.51 -39.17
N ARG A 984 -10.54 5.44 -39.93
CA ARG A 984 -11.24 6.59 -40.51
C ARG A 984 -11.86 6.31 -41.88
N GLY A 985 -11.29 5.37 -42.63
CA GLY A 985 -11.72 5.03 -43.99
C GLY A 985 -10.86 3.93 -44.61
N LEU A 986 -11.30 3.39 -45.75
CA LEU A 986 -10.63 2.30 -46.47
C LEU A 986 -10.35 2.67 -47.94
N VAL A 987 -9.12 2.43 -48.39
CA VAL A 987 -8.68 2.50 -49.79
C VAL A 987 -8.11 1.15 -50.21
N LEU A 988 -8.81 0.42 -51.08
CA LEU A 988 -8.52 -0.98 -51.37
C LEU A 988 -8.07 -1.16 -52.82
N LEU A 989 -6.89 -1.74 -53.02
CA LEU A 989 -6.31 -2.03 -54.33
C LEU A 989 -6.29 -3.55 -54.54
N ASP A 990 -7.10 -4.04 -55.48
CA ASP A 990 -7.24 -5.48 -55.79
C ASP A 990 -7.30 -6.39 -54.53
N PRO A 991 -8.16 -6.09 -53.54
CA PRO A 991 -8.22 -6.88 -52.31
C PRO A 991 -8.65 -8.31 -52.63
N VAL A 992 -7.95 -9.29 -52.06
CA VAL A 992 -8.26 -10.68 -52.39
C VAL A 992 -9.49 -11.16 -51.61
N MET A 993 -10.59 -11.37 -52.32
CA MET A 993 -11.88 -11.80 -51.78
C MET A 993 -12.45 -12.96 -52.60
N ILE A 994 -12.88 -14.04 -51.92
CA ILE A 994 -13.48 -15.21 -52.58
C ILE A 994 -14.87 -15.47 -51.99
N ARG A 995 -15.88 -15.67 -52.86
CA ARG A 995 -17.26 -15.96 -52.44
C ARG A 995 -17.34 -17.32 -51.72
N ARG A 996 -18.21 -17.40 -50.70
CA ARG A 996 -18.40 -18.60 -49.85
C ARG A 996 -18.71 -19.89 -50.62
N ASN A 997 -19.44 -19.80 -51.73
CA ASN A 997 -19.79 -20.95 -52.56
C ASN A 997 -18.65 -21.38 -53.50
N GLN A 998 -17.87 -20.43 -54.02
CA GLN A 998 -16.65 -20.73 -54.80
C GLN A 998 -15.58 -21.40 -53.93
N GLY A 999 -15.36 -20.91 -52.69
CA GLY A 999 -14.40 -21.52 -51.75
C GLY A 999 -14.74 -22.98 -51.41
N ARG A 1000 -16.05 -23.30 -51.30
CA ARG A 1000 -16.52 -24.69 -51.10
C ARG A 1000 -16.31 -25.56 -52.33
N LEU A 1001 -16.56 -25.03 -53.53
CA LEU A 1001 -16.33 -25.74 -54.79
C LEU A 1001 -14.84 -26.07 -55.00
N LEU A 1002 -13.95 -25.10 -54.73
CA LEU A 1002 -12.49 -25.27 -54.78
C LEU A 1002 -11.99 -26.32 -53.77
N GLN A 1003 -12.51 -26.31 -52.53
CA GLN A 1003 -12.22 -27.37 -51.55
C GLN A 1003 -12.70 -28.76 -52.01
N TRP A 1004 -13.85 -28.82 -52.68
CA TRP A 1004 -14.44 -30.07 -53.15
C TRP A 1004 -13.69 -30.64 -54.36
N MET A 1005 -13.34 -29.80 -55.34
CA MET A 1005 -12.51 -30.17 -56.51
C MET A 1005 -11.14 -30.72 -56.10
N ARG A 1006 -10.52 -30.13 -55.06
CA ARG A 1006 -9.22 -30.59 -54.53
C ARG A 1006 -9.32 -31.91 -53.76
N LYS A 1007 -10.42 -32.17 -53.05
CA LYS A 1007 -10.70 -33.50 -52.45
C LYS A 1007 -10.82 -34.62 -53.50
N LEU A 1008 -11.12 -34.27 -54.75
CA LEU A 1008 -11.20 -35.19 -55.89
C LEU A 1008 -9.91 -35.24 -56.72
N GLY A 1009 -8.84 -34.54 -56.31
CA GLY A 1009 -7.55 -34.56 -57.02
C GLY A 1009 -7.53 -33.80 -58.35
N ILE A 1010 -8.51 -32.94 -58.62
CA ILE A 1010 -8.58 -32.14 -59.86
C ILE A 1010 -7.81 -30.83 -59.63
N GLY A 1011 -6.64 -30.69 -60.24
CA GLY A 1011 -5.83 -29.46 -60.20
C GLY A 1011 -6.35 -28.40 -61.18
N LEU A 1012 -6.37 -27.14 -60.75
CA LEU A 1012 -6.47 -25.99 -61.65
C LEU A 1012 -5.14 -25.87 -62.40
N GLY A 1013 -5.19 -25.76 -63.73
CA GLY A 1013 -4.05 -25.90 -64.65
C GLY A 1013 -2.87 -24.92 -64.45
N PRO A 1014 -1.90 -24.91 -65.38
CA PRO A 1014 -0.52 -24.40 -65.18
C PRO A 1014 -0.36 -22.87 -65.07
N HIS A 1015 -1.43 -22.09 -64.88
CA HIS A 1015 -1.39 -20.63 -64.80
C HIS A 1015 -1.21 -20.09 -63.37
N ASP A 1016 -0.44 -20.78 -62.53
CA ASP A 1016 -0.39 -20.50 -61.09
C ASP A 1016 0.85 -19.71 -60.65
N LEU A 1017 0.67 -18.42 -60.32
CA LEU A 1017 1.69 -17.55 -59.71
C LEU A 1017 2.26 -18.08 -58.38
N ALA A 1018 1.50 -18.87 -57.60
CA ALA A 1018 1.95 -19.41 -56.30
C ALA A 1018 2.85 -20.65 -56.46
N THR A 1019 2.59 -21.49 -57.47
CA THR A 1019 3.44 -22.67 -57.75
C THR A 1019 4.82 -22.25 -58.30
N GLY A 1020 4.94 -21.03 -58.84
CA GLY A 1020 6.22 -20.44 -59.23
C GLY A 1020 7.07 -19.92 -58.05
N ALA A 1021 6.47 -19.64 -56.88
CA ALA A 1021 7.17 -19.06 -55.73
C ALA A 1021 8.14 -20.05 -55.07
N GLU A 1022 7.75 -21.33 -54.87
CA GLU A 1022 8.60 -22.38 -54.30
C GLU A 1022 9.88 -22.66 -55.11
N ARG A 1023 9.88 -22.33 -56.41
CA ARG A 1023 11.03 -22.53 -57.31
C ARG A 1023 11.94 -21.30 -57.38
N ARG A 1024 11.62 -20.21 -56.67
CA ARG A 1024 12.46 -19.00 -56.64
C ARG A 1024 13.68 -19.22 -55.76
N ARG A 1025 14.84 -18.83 -56.27
CA ARG A 1025 16.08 -18.73 -55.50
C ARG A 1025 15.87 -17.71 -54.36
N SER A 1026 16.11 -18.14 -53.12
CA SER A 1026 15.96 -17.32 -51.91
C SER A 1026 17.23 -16.60 -51.47
N VAL A 1027 18.41 -17.02 -51.96
CA VAL A 1027 19.73 -16.47 -51.59
C VAL A 1027 20.49 -15.98 -52.83
N PHE A 1028 21.09 -14.80 -52.74
CA PHE A 1028 21.85 -14.14 -53.80
C PHE A 1028 23.23 -13.68 -53.27
N PRO A 1029 24.25 -13.56 -54.15
CA PRO A 1029 25.58 -13.09 -53.74
C PRO A 1029 25.57 -11.68 -53.12
N ASP A 1030 24.78 -10.77 -53.68
CA ASP A 1030 24.63 -9.39 -53.19
C ASP A 1030 23.33 -8.78 -53.76
N ARG A 1031 22.92 -7.62 -53.22
CA ARG A 1031 21.71 -6.91 -53.64
C ARG A 1031 21.77 -6.43 -55.10
N ALA A 1032 22.94 -6.03 -55.59
CA ALA A 1032 23.09 -5.52 -56.96
C ALA A 1032 22.83 -6.62 -58.00
N THR A 1033 23.36 -7.81 -57.77
CA THR A 1033 23.13 -9.02 -58.56
C THR A 1033 21.65 -9.40 -58.59
N MET A 1034 20.95 -9.21 -57.48
CA MET A 1034 19.52 -9.49 -57.37
C MET A 1034 18.67 -8.49 -58.16
N VAL A 1035 18.99 -7.19 -58.09
CA VAL A 1035 18.34 -6.15 -58.91
C VAL A 1035 18.54 -6.43 -60.39
N GLU A 1036 19.75 -6.78 -60.83
CA GLU A 1036 20.03 -7.14 -62.23
C GLU A 1036 19.20 -8.35 -62.69
N LYS A 1037 19.09 -9.39 -61.85
CA LYS A 1037 18.32 -10.61 -62.19
C LYS A 1037 16.82 -10.40 -62.25
N TYR A 1038 16.27 -9.47 -61.47
CA TYR A 1038 14.84 -9.15 -61.50
C TYR A 1038 14.48 -8.12 -62.57
N THR A 1039 15.41 -7.24 -62.96
CA THR A 1039 15.16 -6.23 -63.99
C THR A 1039 14.78 -6.87 -65.33
N GLY A 1040 13.63 -6.46 -65.88
CA GLY A 1040 13.15 -6.92 -67.19
C GLY A 1040 12.65 -8.36 -67.24
N ARG A 1041 12.41 -9.03 -66.09
CA ARG A 1041 11.97 -10.43 -66.03
C ARG A 1041 10.72 -10.62 -65.19
N GLY A 1042 9.85 -11.55 -65.60
CA GLY A 1042 8.68 -11.96 -64.81
C GLY A 1042 7.75 -10.80 -64.48
N ALA A 1043 7.22 -10.78 -63.25
CA ALA A 1043 6.33 -9.71 -62.78
C ALA A 1043 6.97 -8.31 -62.74
N PHE A 1044 8.31 -8.21 -62.85
CA PHE A 1044 9.08 -6.97 -62.76
C PHE A 1044 9.38 -6.32 -64.12
N THR A 1045 8.98 -6.93 -65.25
CA THR A 1045 9.28 -6.41 -66.60
C THR A 1045 8.77 -4.98 -66.84
N SER A 1046 7.73 -4.56 -66.11
CA SER A 1046 7.11 -3.23 -66.22
C SER A 1046 7.53 -2.26 -65.11
N TRP A 1047 8.38 -2.68 -64.18
CA TRP A 1047 8.72 -1.90 -62.99
C TRP A 1047 9.92 -0.99 -63.27
N PRO A 1048 9.91 0.27 -62.78
CA PRO A 1048 11.11 1.10 -62.76
C PRO A 1048 12.22 0.42 -61.95
N VAL A 1049 13.47 0.55 -62.40
CA VAL A 1049 14.63 -0.07 -61.75
C VAL A 1049 14.77 0.40 -60.30
N GLU A 1050 14.39 1.64 -60.01
CA GLU A 1050 14.39 2.23 -58.67
C GLU A 1050 13.40 1.53 -57.74
N MET A 1051 12.24 1.10 -58.25
CA MET A 1051 11.25 0.35 -57.48
C MET A 1051 11.71 -1.09 -57.22
N ILE A 1052 12.44 -1.69 -58.17
CA ILE A 1052 13.07 -3.00 -57.98
C ILE A 1052 14.19 -2.90 -56.93
N ALA A 1053 14.96 -1.81 -56.94
CA ALA A 1053 15.97 -1.54 -55.93
C ALA A 1053 15.35 -1.38 -54.53
N ASP A 1054 14.27 -0.61 -54.40
CA ASP A 1054 13.52 -0.46 -53.13
C ASP A 1054 12.96 -1.82 -52.64
N TYR A 1055 12.42 -2.65 -53.55
CA TYR A 1055 11.94 -4.00 -53.24
C TYR A 1055 13.06 -4.89 -52.69
N VAL A 1056 14.22 -4.91 -53.36
CA VAL A 1056 15.39 -5.70 -52.94
C VAL A 1056 15.99 -5.16 -51.63
N GLU A 1057 16.12 -3.84 -51.48
CA GLU A 1057 16.65 -3.21 -50.28
C GLU A 1057 15.81 -3.58 -49.05
N GLY A 1058 14.48 -3.45 -49.14
CA GLY A 1058 13.59 -3.71 -48.02
C GLY A 1058 13.32 -5.20 -47.81
N GLY A 1059 13.37 -5.99 -48.88
CA GLY A 1059 12.97 -7.40 -48.91
C GLY A 1059 14.12 -8.38 -48.72
N THR A 1060 15.32 -7.91 -48.35
CA THR A 1060 16.48 -8.77 -48.13
C THR A 1060 17.21 -8.49 -46.82
N ARG A 1061 17.82 -9.54 -46.26
CA ARG A 1061 18.72 -9.47 -45.11
C ARG A 1061 20.10 -10.01 -45.46
N GLU A 1062 21.15 -9.42 -44.89
CA GLU A 1062 22.53 -9.88 -45.06
C GLU A 1062 22.81 -11.09 -44.17
N LEU A 1063 23.46 -12.10 -44.73
CA LEU A 1063 23.93 -13.28 -44.02
C LEU A 1063 25.37 -13.07 -43.54
N PRO A 1064 25.82 -13.76 -42.48
CA PRO A 1064 27.21 -13.69 -42.02
C PRO A 1064 28.26 -14.07 -43.08
N SER A 1065 27.85 -14.80 -44.13
CA SER A 1065 28.71 -15.15 -45.28
C SER A 1065 28.95 -14.00 -46.26
N GLY A 1066 28.23 -12.88 -46.13
CA GLY A 1066 28.23 -11.76 -47.07
C GLY A 1066 27.17 -11.86 -48.18
N GLU A 1067 26.46 -12.98 -48.28
CA GLU A 1067 25.32 -13.18 -49.18
C GLU A 1067 24.05 -12.49 -48.65
N VAL A 1068 23.02 -12.35 -49.50
CA VAL A 1068 21.73 -11.78 -49.12
C VAL A 1068 20.58 -12.75 -49.34
N GLU A 1069 19.67 -12.83 -48.37
CA GLU A 1069 18.50 -13.71 -48.39
C GLU A 1069 17.19 -12.91 -48.43
N LEU A 1070 16.20 -13.41 -49.17
CA LEU A 1070 14.83 -12.89 -49.15
C LEU A 1070 14.20 -13.01 -47.76
N THR A 1071 13.66 -11.90 -47.25
CA THR A 1071 12.98 -11.89 -45.93
C THR A 1071 11.61 -12.55 -45.97
N CYS A 1072 10.95 -12.57 -47.13
CA CYS A 1072 9.78 -13.42 -47.39
C CYS A 1072 10.22 -14.76 -47.97
N ALA A 1073 10.24 -15.79 -47.11
CA ALA A 1073 10.61 -17.13 -47.53
C ALA A 1073 9.59 -17.70 -48.54
N PRO A 1074 10.03 -18.39 -49.62
CA PRO A 1074 9.13 -19.01 -50.61
C PRO A 1074 8.03 -19.89 -50.01
N ALA A 1075 8.34 -20.65 -48.96
CA ALA A 1075 7.38 -21.50 -48.25
C ALA A 1075 6.33 -20.69 -47.45
N TRP A 1076 6.70 -19.50 -46.97
CA TRP A 1076 5.77 -18.57 -46.33
C TRP A 1076 4.86 -17.91 -47.37
N GLU A 1077 5.43 -17.43 -48.49
CA GLU A 1077 4.68 -16.85 -49.61
C GLU A 1077 3.65 -17.85 -50.19
N ASP A 1078 4.03 -19.12 -50.40
CA ASP A 1078 3.13 -20.18 -50.87
C ASP A 1078 2.03 -20.50 -49.84
N LYS A 1079 2.39 -20.59 -48.55
CA LYS A 1079 1.40 -20.85 -47.48
C LYS A 1079 0.32 -19.78 -47.46
N GLN A 1080 0.69 -18.52 -47.68
CA GLN A 1080 -0.23 -17.39 -47.78
C GLN A 1080 -1.15 -17.52 -49.00
N GLY A 1081 -0.60 -17.91 -50.16
CA GLY A 1081 -1.37 -18.26 -51.36
C GLY A 1081 -2.32 -19.46 -51.14
N THR A 1082 -1.92 -20.44 -50.34
CA THR A 1082 -2.74 -21.61 -49.97
C THR A 1082 -3.90 -21.23 -49.05
N ILE A 1083 -3.68 -20.38 -48.04
CA ILE A 1083 -4.75 -19.92 -47.14
C ILE A 1083 -5.78 -19.07 -47.90
N LEU A 1084 -5.33 -18.29 -48.88
CA LEU A 1084 -6.17 -17.60 -49.86
C LEU A 1084 -7.17 -18.59 -50.50
N ARG A 1085 -6.68 -19.73 -51.02
CA ARG A 1085 -7.46 -20.76 -51.73
C ARG A 1085 -8.41 -21.56 -50.83
N LEU A 1086 -8.04 -21.74 -49.56
CA LEU A 1086 -8.80 -22.53 -48.60
C LEU A 1086 -9.99 -21.76 -47.99
N GLY A 1087 -10.14 -20.48 -48.31
CA GLY A 1087 -11.38 -19.75 -48.11
C GLY A 1087 -11.56 -19.15 -46.72
N THR A 1088 -10.52 -18.73 -46.00
CA THR A 1088 -10.72 -17.95 -44.77
C THR A 1088 -11.46 -16.62 -45.02
N ALA A 1089 -11.41 -16.08 -46.24
CA ALA A 1089 -12.24 -14.95 -46.67
C ALA A 1089 -13.73 -15.29 -46.89
N SER A 1090 -14.15 -16.56 -46.73
CA SER A 1090 -15.55 -16.96 -46.95
C SER A 1090 -16.53 -16.54 -45.84
N HIS A 1091 -16.06 -15.81 -44.81
CA HIS A 1091 -16.87 -15.32 -43.69
C HIS A 1091 -17.37 -13.87 -43.85
N PHE A 1092 -17.03 -13.18 -44.94
CA PHE A 1092 -17.48 -11.81 -45.16
C PHE A 1092 -18.90 -11.77 -45.73
N LEU A 1093 -19.89 -11.74 -44.83
CA LEU A 1093 -21.29 -11.29 -44.95
C LEU A 1093 -22.09 -12.10 -43.90
N PRO A 1094 -22.21 -11.60 -42.65
CA PRO A 1094 -22.96 -10.36 -42.37
C PRO A 1094 -22.28 -9.52 -41.27
N MET A 1095 -21.56 -8.46 -41.63
CA MET A 1095 -21.17 -7.44 -40.66
C MET A 1095 -21.84 -6.14 -41.07
N GLU A 1096 -22.66 -5.59 -40.19
CA GLU A 1096 -23.12 -4.20 -40.32
C GLU A 1096 -21.88 -3.32 -40.14
N PHE A 1097 -21.45 -2.67 -41.23
CA PHE A 1097 -20.42 -1.64 -41.17
C PHE A 1097 -21.07 -0.36 -40.61
N PRO A 1098 -20.46 0.34 -39.62
CA PRO A 1098 -20.81 1.72 -39.34
C PRO A 1098 -20.53 2.60 -40.56
N ASP A 1099 -21.02 3.84 -40.58
CA ASP A 1099 -20.93 4.85 -41.66
C ASP A 1099 -19.46 5.14 -42.11
N ILE A 1100 -18.80 4.19 -42.77
CA ILE A 1100 -17.43 4.27 -43.28
C ILE A 1100 -17.50 4.53 -44.79
N ALA A 1101 -16.89 5.63 -45.26
CA ALA A 1101 -16.79 5.92 -46.67
C ALA A 1101 -16.00 4.82 -47.41
N ARG A 1102 -16.66 4.11 -48.33
CA ARG A 1102 -16.08 3.02 -49.15
C ARG A 1102 -16.18 3.38 -50.63
N ARG A 1103 -15.06 3.31 -51.35
CA ARG A 1103 -15.03 3.31 -52.82
C ARG A 1103 -14.05 2.22 -53.29
N GLU A 1104 -14.36 1.55 -54.40
CA GLU A 1104 -13.54 0.44 -54.95
C GLU A 1104 -13.02 0.81 -56.34
N ILE A 1105 -11.76 0.48 -56.63
CA ILE A 1105 -11.15 0.65 -57.96
C ILE A 1105 -11.11 -0.72 -58.64
N GLY A 1106 -11.90 -0.90 -59.70
CA GLY A 1106 -12.13 -2.19 -60.34
C GLY A 1106 -10.98 -2.71 -61.21
N GLY A 1107 -10.63 -3.98 -61.02
CA GLY A 1107 -9.71 -4.76 -61.85
C GLY A 1107 -9.44 -6.12 -61.20
N PHE A 1108 -10.35 -7.08 -61.38
CA PHE A 1108 -10.20 -8.43 -60.81
C PHE A 1108 -9.21 -9.26 -61.62
N SER A 1109 -8.36 -10.03 -60.93
CA SER A 1109 -7.44 -11.03 -61.51
C SER A 1109 -8.12 -12.31 -62.02
N CYS A 1110 -9.46 -12.33 -62.08
CA CYS A 1110 -10.25 -13.40 -62.66
C CYS A 1110 -11.38 -12.81 -63.52
N GLU A 1111 -11.37 -13.11 -64.83
CA GLU A 1111 -12.43 -12.72 -65.77
C GLU A 1111 -13.76 -13.35 -65.32
N LEU A 1112 -14.74 -12.50 -64.98
CA LEU A 1112 -16.14 -12.92 -64.74
C LEU A 1112 -16.92 -12.82 -66.05
N ALA A 1113 -17.85 -13.76 -66.27
CA ALA A 1113 -18.71 -13.76 -67.45
C ALA A 1113 -19.72 -12.58 -67.44
N ALA A 1114 -20.18 -12.16 -68.61
CA ALA A 1114 -20.96 -10.92 -68.80
C ALA A 1114 -22.30 -10.89 -68.03
N ASP A 1115 -22.87 -12.05 -67.72
CA ASP A 1115 -24.07 -12.27 -66.92
C ASP A 1115 -23.81 -12.12 -65.41
N GLU A 1116 -22.61 -12.43 -64.93
CA GLU A 1116 -22.20 -12.27 -63.53
C GLU A 1116 -21.93 -10.81 -63.15
N ARG A 1117 -21.57 -9.97 -64.14
CA ARG A 1117 -21.33 -8.53 -63.96
C ARG A 1117 -22.63 -7.75 -63.70
N ALA A 1118 -23.71 -8.13 -64.37
CA ALA A 1118 -25.03 -7.48 -64.21
C ALA A 1118 -25.68 -7.76 -62.84
N ALA A 1119 -25.48 -8.95 -62.27
CA ALA A 1119 -25.97 -9.29 -60.93
C ALA A 1119 -25.21 -8.54 -59.82
N TYR A 1120 -23.93 -8.25 -60.05
CA TYR A 1120 -23.08 -7.52 -59.12
C TYR A 1120 -23.34 -6.01 -59.17
N ASP A 1121 -23.52 -5.44 -60.36
CA ASP A 1121 -23.90 -4.03 -60.52
C ASP A 1121 -25.29 -3.73 -59.90
N ALA A 1122 -26.20 -4.71 -59.90
CA ALA A 1122 -27.49 -4.62 -59.23
C ALA A 1122 -27.40 -4.66 -57.69
N GLU A 1123 -26.48 -5.45 -57.13
CA GLU A 1123 -26.19 -5.47 -55.68
C GLU A 1123 -25.52 -4.18 -55.21
N ILE A 1124 -24.62 -3.60 -56.03
CA ILE A 1124 -23.98 -2.31 -55.78
C ILE A 1124 -25.01 -1.16 -55.84
N ALA A 1125 -25.91 -1.17 -56.83
CA ALA A 1125 -26.98 -0.18 -56.92
C ALA A 1125 -27.93 -0.22 -55.70
N ALA A 1126 -28.26 -1.43 -55.21
CA ALA A 1126 -29.07 -1.60 -54.00
C ALA A 1126 -28.36 -1.17 -52.70
N LEU A 1127 -27.02 -1.23 -52.67
CA LEU A 1127 -26.21 -0.72 -51.55
C LEU A 1127 -26.11 0.80 -51.57
N SER A 1128 -25.89 1.41 -52.74
CA SER A 1128 -25.88 2.87 -52.92
C SER A 1128 -27.22 3.52 -52.57
N GLU A 1129 -28.35 2.90 -52.94
CA GLU A 1129 -29.69 3.41 -52.59
C GLU A 1129 -30.02 3.29 -51.07
N ARG A 1130 -29.32 2.41 -50.35
CA ARG A 1130 -29.39 2.28 -48.89
C ARG A 1130 -28.52 3.32 -48.17
N LEU A 1131 -27.40 3.72 -48.78
CA LEU A 1131 -26.50 4.75 -48.28
C LEU A 1131 -27.09 6.17 -48.42
N GLU A 1132 -27.75 6.48 -49.55
CA GLU A 1132 -28.45 7.76 -49.76
C GLU A 1132 -29.58 8.00 -48.73
N LYS A 1133 -30.18 6.94 -48.18
CA LYS A 1133 -31.26 7.04 -47.17
C LYS A 1133 -30.76 7.27 -45.74
N LEU A 1134 -29.45 7.22 -45.50
CA LEU A 1134 -28.82 7.36 -44.18
C LEU A 1134 -28.14 8.73 -43.96
N GLU A 1135 -28.11 9.62 -44.97
CA GLU A 1135 -27.48 10.96 -44.95
C GLU A 1135 -28.13 12.01 -44.01
N ALA A 1136 -29.07 11.62 -43.15
CA ALA A 1136 -29.77 12.56 -42.25
C ALA A 1136 -29.13 12.59 -40.84
N LYS A 1137 -27.88 13.05 -40.72
CA LYS A 1137 -27.21 13.28 -39.42
C LYS A 1137 -26.42 14.59 -39.35
N THR A 1138 -26.24 15.09 -38.13
CA THR A 1138 -26.00 16.52 -37.81
C THR A 1138 -24.53 16.97 -37.95
N PRO A 1139 -24.24 18.29 -38.06
CA PRO A 1139 -22.91 18.81 -38.36
C PRO A 1139 -21.78 18.45 -37.36
N ALA A 1140 -22.10 18.12 -36.11
CA ALA A 1140 -21.12 17.71 -35.10
C ALA A 1140 -20.56 16.30 -35.31
N GLU A 1141 -21.27 15.44 -36.06
CA GLU A 1141 -20.85 14.06 -36.37
C GLU A 1141 -19.88 14.00 -37.58
N ARG A 1142 -19.60 15.14 -38.23
CA ARG A 1142 -18.74 15.22 -39.43
C ARG A 1142 -17.24 15.29 -39.15
N ALA A 1143 -16.80 15.48 -37.91
CA ALA A 1143 -15.39 15.70 -37.57
C ALA A 1143 -14.45 14.49 -37.84
N GLY A 1144 -14.99 13.31 -38.11
CA GLY A 1144 -14.23 12.08 -38.43
C GLY A 1144 -14.40 11.54 -39.85
N VAL A 1145 -15.34 12.06 -40.64
CA VAL A 1145 -15.55 11.57 -42.01
C VAL A 1145 -14.50 12.22 -42.93
N PRO A 1146 -13.77 11.44 -43.76
CA PRO A 1146 -12.88 12.02 -44.77
C PRO A 1146 -13.68 12.97 -45.67
N THR A 1147 -13.13 14.15 -45.99
CA THR A 1147 -13.77 15.04 -46.96
C THR A 1147 -13.82 14.37 -48.33
N ASP A 1148 -14.85 14.67 -49.14
CA ASP A 1148 -14.94 14.15 -50.51
C ASP A 1148 -13.69 14.50 -51.33
N GLU A 1149 -13.03 15.62 -51.01
CA GLU A 1149 -11.79 16.08 -51.64
C GLU A 1149 -10.58 15.17 -51.25
N GLU A 1150 -10.44 14.80 -49.97
CA GLU A 1150 -9.40 13.86 -49.50
C GLU A 1150 -9.59 12.46 -50.11
N LEU A 1151 -10.84 12.01 -50.24
CA LEU A 1151 -11.17 10.73 -50.88
C LEU A 1151 -10.92 10.81 -52.39
N ASP A 1152 -11.47 11.80 -53.09
CA ASP A 1152 -11.33 11.96 -54.55
C ASP A 1152 -9.86 12.02 -54.97
N GLU A 1153 -9.00 12.60 -54.14
CA GLU A 1153 -7.58 12.75 -54.41
C GLU A 1153 -6.79 11.46 -54.16
N ALA A 1154 -7.01 10.78 -53.03
CA ALA A 1154 -6.46 9.46 -52.78
C ALA A 1154 -6.93 8.48 -53.88
N PHE A 1155 -8.23 8.45 -54.18
CA PHE A 1155 -8.81 7.62 -55.24
C PHE A 1155 -8.25 7.97 -56.61
N GLY A 1156 -8.20 9.24 -56.99
CA GLY A 1156 -7.66 9.69 -58.29
C GLY A 1156 -6.17 9.36 -58.46
N PHE A 1157 -5.40 9.35 -57.37
CA PHE A 1157 -4.02 8.90 -57.36
C PHE A 1157 -3.89 7.38 -57.56
N PHE A 1158 -4.64 6.60 -56.78
CA PHE A 1158 -4.63 5.13 -56.85
C PHE A 1158 -5.29 4.55 -58.13
N GLU A 1159 -6.21 5.28 -58.77
CA GLU A 1159 -6.83 4.91 -60.06
C GLU A 1159 -5.86 5.09 -61.24
N LYS A 1160 -5.03 6.15 -61.21
CA LYS A 1160 -3.93 6.34 -62.17
C LYS A 1160 -2.86 5.25 -62.03
N MET A 1161 -2.67 4.74 -60.81
CA MET A 1161 -1.73 3.67 -60.47
C MET A 1161 -2.19 2.29 -60.99
N THR A 1162 -3.44 1.91 -60.73
CA THR A 1162 -4.02 0.64 -61.25
C THR A 1162 -4.05 0.60 -62.77
N LYS A 1163 -4.31 1.72 -63.46
CA LYS A 1163 -4.21 1.83 -64.93
C LYS A 1163 -2.78 1.61 -65.46
N ARG A 1164 -1.73 1.90 -64.67
CA ARG A 1164 -0.33 1.60 -65.02
C ARG A 1164 0.03 0.12 -64.79
N PHE A 1165 -0.44 -0.50 -63.71
CA PHE A 1165 -0.22 -1.93 -63.44
C PHE A 1165 -1.06 -2.86 -64.35
N ALA A 1166 -2.31 -2.51 -64.67
CA ALA A 1166 -3.17 -3.29 -65.57
C ALA A 1166 -2.64 -3.31 -67.02
N ARG A 1167 -1.94 -2.26 -67.46
CA ARG A 1167 -1.29 -2.21 -68.78
C ARG A 1167 -0.11 -3.19 -68.88
N ALA A 1168 0.56 -3.48 -67.77
CA ALA A 1168 1.64 -4.45 -67.71
C ALA A 1168 1.15 -5.91 -67.73
N ALA A 1169 0.06 -6.21 -67.03
CA ALA A 1169 -0.55 -7.54 -67.02
C ALA A 1169 -1.10 -7.96 -68.39
N ARG A 1170 -1.59 -7.00 -69.19
CA ARG A 1170 -2.12 -7.25 -70.54
C ARG A 1170 -1.02 -7.58 -71.57
N ILE A 1171 0.16 -6.96 -71.47
CA ILE A 1171 1.32 -7.26 -72.33
C ILE A 1171 1.85 -8.68 -72.05
N PHE A 1172 1.80 -9.11 -70.79
CA PHE A 1172 2.22 -10.45 -70.36
C PHE A 1172 1.32 -11.59 -70.91
N GLY A 1173 0.03 -11.32 -71.09
CA GLY A 1173 -0.92 -12.26 -71.70
C GLY A 1173 -0.75 -12.42 -73.22
N GLU A 1174 -0.33 -11.35 -73.91
CA GLU A 1174 -0.13 -11.35 -75.37
C GLU A 1174 1.21 -12.02 -75.77
N GLU A 1175 2.26 -11.95 -74.93
CA GLU A 1175 3.54 -12.64 -75.17
C GLU A 1175 3.52 -14.15 -74.83
N MET A 1176 2.68 -14.62 -73.90
CA MET A 1176 2.57 -16.05 -73.61
C MET A 1176 1.84 -16.84 -74.72
N GLN A 1177 0.95 -16.20 -75.48
CA GLN A 1177 0.29 -16.84 -76.62
C GLN A 1177 1.23 -17.11 -77.80
N SER A 1178 2.28 -16.30 -78.00
CA SER A 1178 3.25 -16.51 -79.08
C SER A 1178 4.30 -17.57 -78.75
N MET A 1179 4.59 -17.77 -77.46
CA MET A 1179 5.57 -18.76 -76.97
C MET A 1179 5.03 -20.21 -76.96
N ASP A 1180 3.70 -20.39 -76.89
CA ASP A 1180 3.05 -21.71 -76.89
C ASP A 1180 3.01 -22.36 -78.30
N GLU A 1181 3.08 -21.56 -79.38
CA GLU A 1181 3.15 -22.09 -80.75
C GLU A 1181 4.54 -22.64 -81.12
N GLU A 1182 5.61 -22.16 -80.47
CA GLU A 1182 6.99 -22.60 -80.73
C GLU A 1182 7.37 -23.88 -79.96
N LEU A 1183 6.75 -24.13 -78.79
CA LEU A 1183 7.06 -25.25 -77.91
C LEU A 1183 6.37 -26.58 -78.28
N GLN A 1184 5.42 -26.59 -79.21
CA GLN A 1184 4.74 -27.82 -79.65
C GLN A 1184 5.54 -28.67 -80.66
N GLN A 1185 6.74 -28.25 -81.10
CA GLN A 1185 7.46 -28.92 -82.21
C GLN A 1185 8.62 -29.85 -81.84
N ASN A 1186 8.99 -30.10 -80.58
CA ASN A 1186 10.08 -31.06 -80.32
C ASN A 1186 10.12 -31.68 -78.91
N PRO A 1187 9.71 -32.95 -78.72
CA PRO A 1187 9.96 -33.69 -77.49
C PRO A 1187 11.08 -34.71 -77.71
N LEU A 1188 12.20 -34.59 -76.97
CA LEU A 1188 13.05 -35.67 -76.43
C LEU A 1188 14.47 -35.15 -76.13
N GLY A 1189 14.97 -35.44 -74.93
CA GLY A 1189 16.38 -35.24 -74.58
C GLY A 1189 16.65 -35.37 -73.09
N SER A 1190 17.07 -36.57 -72.68
CA SER A 1190 17.44 -36.98 -71.33
C SER A 1190 18.71 -36.32 -70.77
N SER A 1191 18.82 -36.40 -69.44
CA SER A 1191 20.01 -36.77 -68.65
C SER A 1191 20.68 -35.70 -67.77
N GLU A 1192 20.91 -36.13 -66.53
CA GLU A 1192 22.04 -35.84 -65.62
C GLU A 1192 22.03 -34.60 -64.70
N ALA A 1193 21.75 -34.90 -63.42
CA ALA A 1193 22.52 -34.62 -62.20
C ALA A 1193 23.18 -33.22 -61.95
N ASN A 1194 22.69 -32.58 -60.86
CA ASN A 1194 23.35 -31.84 -59.75
C ASN A 1194 24.68 -31.06 -59.98
N PRO A 1195 24.89 -29.88 -59.38
CA PRO A 1195 24.28 -29.32 -58.16
C PRO A 1195 23.35 -28.12 -58.34
#